data_AF-G7HWF6-F1
#
_entry.id   AF-G7HWF6-F1
#
_cell.length_a   1.000
_cell.length_b   1.000
_cell.length_c   1.000
_cell.angle_alpha   90.00
_cell.angle_beta   90.00
_cell.angle_gamma   90.00
#
_symmetry.space_group_name_H-M   'P 1'
#
loop_
_entity.id
_entity.type
_entity.pdbx_description
1 polymer ?
#
loop_
_entity_poly.entity_id
_entity_poly.type
_entity_poly.pdbx_seq_one_letter_code
_entity_poly.pdbx_strand_id
1 'polypeptide(L)'
;MSSHNKYAVLDFETTGFGSIDRVVEVGVVLLDEQLQVEETWDTLIQPEREIPNTFVHKITNEDVVDAPLFSGIAARLETMLAERTMVAHNASFEQRFLRQEFARLGVVWPKYGNWVIDTKELSKKFFGKSKLPEALDTAGILNRRPHAALSDAMATASLLKWLVEQESEIVLNTGALQIFPSGLPKPQKELARSTAIKQEVQRLLMQLVKNLPRFTNPALQSYRDMLCEAIADKELDDEEIAKLHAAARAEEIEDADIHSLHREVIRQIALEAWMDGVVISDELKTLKKVAEQLDVDGSIVDELLEQGSRATRESIQLNTGDRIALTGTMEIPRKEWMYRATTAGLIVGQVTKKTKVLVASDLNSRNAKIVTAQQLGIPIVTEPEFAKILSSQTEIDTNAEFDVDFINNDADPQQLHVVFPWFKQAPHHIPTPGCVAQAWTESHPDVALKSISPFLDDSSMVDIDREGARVMREIDDHFPNVLHVSVNKLAEYPGVGKLNLNSIVISAVYAALDASEQPTAASEDVRHLEDGQPSGLSAGVYALEDDLNPDFYAVEAYAAEDSAEREQDKMEAYANQILHEKYKKISLGMGWIALQNDLVPTADTISLPPEVSKHFYEAAKLFQDYPPLRMVFAEATAELIRATEGDERKIAIINQRWVGNETLDDVGECFGITRERVRQLELDLRQNFNENRSFYDAVLAKIERFIGRATRLETLRDRFPNLTEQAVPFDTTYGKLFTAVDGAWVVRDGWVFSPSFEDDFQQLLETEKDEFGVVFKHDIIAKAGINERLLNEYLTRELGQKVIAIKDHLIVDAGSHNSRAVALLSIFGDPMTMKEIQNHLGTMNMRSARNQYASDPRLIKVSGDQWALASWGIPEFRTIVDWIAEQVDEEAAISAEAGEEPQGVSLAFLISQADRLRITEGSIRAYAASDGLELVNGYVRRSESDNATVIGGPISESNGLYFRDGQWHLLLTLSKDHIRGSGFGAPRGIANHYGLRVGDKIELESPLGPVQVGTNRLRNLNVSSIRRFLEELGSQAGDRVWLKFGDDHTFNVTAAPPLQPHLAGLARVYNLIGLDIDTDEMQELINYAATSEEVCNLRLTAPINQALGLDPQTPRRRTVALLRHRNQEELANAIQTL
;
A
#
# COMPACT_ATOMS: atom_id res chain seq x y z
N MET A 1 17.61 4.63 -57.47
CA MET A 1 17.06 3.29 -57.28
C MET A 1 16.37 3.30 -55.93
N SER A 2 15.04 3.30 -55.92
CA SER A 2 14.24 3.28 -54.71
C SER A 2 14.49 1.95 -53.98
N SER A 3 15.20 1.97 -52.86
CA SER A 3 15.41 0.77 -52.03
C SER A 3 14.12 0.50 -51.28
N HIS A 4 13.25 -0.31 -51.85
CA HIS A 4 12.09 -0.84 -51.15
C HIS A 4 12.59 -1.95 -50.21
N ASN A 5 12.76 -1.60 -48.94
CA ASN A 5 13.10 -2.58 -47.92
C ASN A 5 11.82 -3.09 -47.26
N LYS A 6 11.82 -4.38 -46.96
CA LYS A 6 10.86 -4.98 -46.05
C LYS A 6 11.22 -4.65 -44.60
N TYR A 7 10.24 -4.67 -43.71
CA TYR A 7 10.42 -4.29 -42.31
C TYR A 7 10.15 -5.47 -41.39
N ALA A 8 10.79 -5.45 -40.22
CA ALA A 8 10.48 -6.36 -39.11
C ALA A 8 10.27 -5.52 -37.86
N VAL A 9 9.02 -5.46 -37.40
CA VAL A 9 8.65 -4.76 -36.17
C VAL A 9 8.80 -5.71 -35.00
N LEU A 10 9.59 -5.32 -34.01
CA LEU A 10 9.98 -6.15 -32.88
C LEU A 10 9.59 -5.47 -31.57
N ASP A 11 9.10 -6.27 -30.63
CA ASP A 11 8.89 -5.87 -29.24
C ASP A 11 9.27 -7.03 -28.31
N PHE A 12 9.71 -6.69 -27.09
CA PHE A 12 10.12 -7.67 -26.08
C PHE A 12 9.51 -7.36 -24.73
N GLU A 13 9.09 -8.43 -24.05
CA GLU A 13 8.95 -8.41 -22.59
C GLU A 13 10.20 -9.02 -21.95
N THR A 14 10.60 -8.47 -20.80
CA THR A 14 11.88 -8.80 -20.16
C THR A 14 11.74 -8.94 -18.66
N THR A 15 12.67 -9.64 -17.99
CA THR A 15 12.68 -9.77 -16.51
C THR A 15 13.03 -8.46 -15.77
N GLY A 16 13.30 -7.37 -16.48
CA GLY A 16 13.76 -6.08 -15.94
C GLY A 16 14.54 -5.23 -16.95
N PHE A 17 15.09 -4.10 -16.51
CA PHE A 17 15.75 -3.11 -17.39
C PHE A 17 17.29 -3.15 -17.35
N GLY A 18 17.90 -4.02 -16.54
CA GLY A 18 19.33 -4.10 -16.25
C GLY A 18 20.16 -4.86 -17.28
N SER A 19 21.49 -4.87 -17.10
CA SER A 19 22.44 -5.57 -17.99
C SER A 19 22.48 -7.09 -17.80
N ILE A 20 21.88 -7.60 -16.71
CA ILE A 20 21.78 -9.02 -16.39
C ILE A 20 20.38 -9.59 -16.68
N ASP A 21 19.42 -8.74 -17.03
CA ASP A 21 18.03 -9.13 -17.30
C ASP A 21 17.90 -9.84 -18.66
N ARG A 22 16.86 -10.66 -18.78
CA ARG A 22 16.66 -11.62 -19.87
C ARG A 22 15.33 -11.35 -20.57
N VAL A 23 15.23 -11.76 -21.84
CA VAL A 23 13.97 -11.73 -22.60
C VAL A 23 13.05 -12.87 -22.15
N VAL A 24 11.75 -12.59 -21.96
CA VAL A 24 10.73 -13.56 -21.54
C VAL A 24 9.60 -13.76 -22.56
N GLU A 25 9.39 -12.78 -23.46
CA GLU A 25 8.48 -12.90 -24.61
C GLU A 25 9.05 -12.10 -25.77
N VAL A 26 8.84 -12.59 -26.99
CA VAL A 26 9.15 -11.86 -28.22
C VAL A 26 7.92 -11.81 -29.13
N GLY A 27 7.67 -10.63 -29.70
CA GLY A 27 6.68 -10.42 -30.74
C GLY A 27 7.34 -9.84 -32.00
N VAL A 28 7.08 -10.44 -33.15
CA VAL A 28 7.60 -10.00 -34.45
C VAL A 28 6.47 -9.85 -35.45
N VAL A 29 6.43 -8.71 -36.12
CA VAL A 29 5.53 -8.43 -37.25
C VAL A 29 6.36 -8.12 -38.48
N LEU A 30 6.32 -8.99 -39.49
CA LEU A 30 6.98 -8.78 -40.77
C LEU A 30 6.08 -7.95 -41.66
N LEU A 31 6.63 -6.86 -42.21
CA LEU A 31 5.93 -6.00 -43.15
C LEU A 31 6.61 -6.06 -44.52
N ASP A 32 5.81 -5.98 -45.58
CA ASP A 32 6.29 -5.77 -46.93
C ASP A 32 6.74 -4.31 -47.15
N GLU A 33 7.13 -4.01 -48.39
CA GLU A 33 7.60 -2.70 -48.83
C GLU A 33 6.50 -1.62 -48.77
N GLN A 34 5.23 -2.02 -48.69
CA GLN A 34 4.05 -1.17 -48.60
C GLN A 34 3.49 -1.12 -47.17
N LEU A 35 4.27 -1.57 -46.18
CA LEU A 35 3.89 -1.63 -44.76
C LEU A 35 2.66 -2.50 -44.49
N GLN A 36 2.38 -3.50 -45.34
CA GLN A 36 1.35 -4.51 -45.08
C GLN A 36 1.96 -5.71 -44.36
N VAL A 37 1.19 -6.33 -43.48
CA VAL A 37 1.63 -7.48 -42.70
C VAL A 37 1.77 -8.72 -43.59
N GLU A 38 2.98 -9.28 -43.65
CA GLU A 38 3.29 -10.56 -44.31
C GLU A 38 3.14 -11.73 -43.34
N GLU A 39 3.66 -11.57 -42.12
CA GLU A 39 3.71 -12.63 -41.11
C GLU A 39 3.74 -12.02 -39.71
N THR A 40 3.12 -12.70 -38.75
CA THR A 40 3.20 -12.41 -37.32
C THR A 40 3.70 -13.63 -36.59
N TRP A 41 4.59 -13.43 -35.61
CA TRP A 41 5.16 -14.51 -34.84
C TRP A 41 5.37 -14.09 -33.39
N ASP A 42 5.03 -14.97 -32.45
CA ASP A 42 5.25 -14.79 -31.02
C ASP A 42 5.68 -16.09 -30.35
N THR A 43 6.49 -15.95 -29.30
CA THR A 43 6.78 -17.07 -28.39
C THR A 43 7.20 -16.55 -27.02
N LEU A 44 6.82 -17.29 -25.98
CA LEU A 44 7.43 -17.19 -24.66
C LEU A 44 8.86 -17.73 -24.71
N ILE A 45 9.71 -17.24 -23.80
CA ILE A 45 11.11 -17.62 -23.66
C ILE A 45 11.41 -17.88 -22.19
N GLN A 46 12.04 -19.03 -21.90
CA GLN A 46 12.51 -19.37 -20.55
C GLN A 46 13.81 -18.59 -20.25
N PRO A 47 13.82 -17.65 -19.29
CA PRO A 47 14.97 -16.79 -19.02
C PRO A 47 16.06 -17.44 -18.15
N GLU A 48 15.85 -18.66 -17.64
CA GLU A 48 16.75 -19.38 -16.70
C GLU A 48 16.97 -18.61 -15.39
N ARG A 49 15.94 -17.87 -14.96
CA ARG A 49 15.93 -17.10 -13.72
C ARG A 49 14.50 -16.74 -13.34
N GLU A 50 14.31 -16.28 -12.11
CA GLU A 50 13.02 -15.75 -11.65
C GLU A 50 12.62 -14.48 -12.42
N ILE A 51 11.31 -14.34 -12.65
CA ILE A 51 10.65 -13.19 -13.26
C ILE A 51 10.01 -12.33 -12.14
N PRO A 52 10.66 -11.26 -11.66
CA PRO A 52 10.17 -10.47 -10.52
C PRO A 52 9.10 -9.43 -10.88
N ASN A 53 8.87 -9.19 -12.18
CA ASN A 53 8.06 -8.09 -12.71
C ASN A 53 6.78 -8.56 -13.45
N THR A 54 6.28 -9.76 -13.12
CA THR A 54 5.04 -10.34 -13.64
C THR A 54 3.84 -9.38 -13.62
N PHE A 55 3.79 -8.43 -12.68
CA PHE A 55 2.72 -7.44 -12.62
C PHE A 55 2.63 -6.51 -13.85
N VAL A 56 3.73 -6.35 -14.61
CA VAL A 56 3.82 -5.51 -15.82
C VAL A 56 3.25 -6.22 -17.04
N HIS A 57 3.86 -7.34 -17.44
CA HIS A 57 3.54 -8.07 -18.67
C HIS A 57 2.67 -9.30 -18.46
N LYS A 58 2.32 -9.65 -17.21
CA LYS A 58 1.46 -10.80 -16.85
C LYS A 58 2.01 -12.16 -17.31
N ILE A 59 3.33 -12.33 -17.26
CA ILE A 59 4.00 -13.62 -17.51
C ILE A 59 4.58 -14.11 -16.18
N THR A 60 4.14 -15.27 -15.73
CA THR A 60 4.54 -15.94 -14.49
C THR A 60 5.73 -16.86 -14.72
N ASN A 61 6.32 -17.40 -13.64
CA ASN A 61 7.40 -18.40 -13.80
C ASN A 61 6.85 -19.71 -14.37
N GLU A 62 5.60 -20.03 -14.06
CA GLU A 62 4.87 -21.21 -14.51
C GLU A 62 4.66 -21.19 -16.04
N ASP A 63 4.29 -20.03 -16.61
CA ASP A 63 4.05 -19.85 -18.05
C ASP A 63 5.27 -20.17 -18.92
N VAL A 64 6.47 -20.00 -18.37
CA VAL A 64 7.73 -20.16 -19.09
C VAL A 64 8.43 -21.49 -18.80
N VAL A 65 7.89 -22.37 -17.95
CA VAL A 65 8.52 -23.65 -17.59
C VAL A 65 8.79 -24.49 -18.84
N ASP A 66 7.80 -24.59 -19.73
CA ASP A 66 7.87 -25.36 -20.97
C ASP A 66 8.25 -24.50 -22.19
N ALA A 67 8.53 -23.21 -21.99
CA ALA A 67 8.94 -22.30 -23.06
C ALA A 67 10.37 -22.61 -23.52
N PRO A 68 10.68 -22.40 -24.81
CA PRO A 68 12.04 -22.59 -25.32
C PRO A 68 13.02 -21.60 -24.68
N LEU A 69 14.29 -21.99 -24.59
CA LEU A 69 15.37 -21.04 -24.28
C LEU A 69 15.58 -20.08 -25.45
N PHE A 70 16.18 -18.91 -25.21
CA PHE A 70 16.53 -17.99 -26.30
C PHE A 70 17.39 -18.66 -27.38
N SER A 71 18.30 -19.55 -26.97
CA SER A 71 19.12 -20.38 -27.88
C SER A 71 18.29 -21.23 -28.84
N GLY A 72 17.10 -21.66 -28.41
CA GLY A 72 16.14 -22.44 -29.18
C GLY A 72 15.29 -21.63 -30.17
N ILE A 73 15.24 -20.30 -30.05
CA ILE A 73 14.48 -19.45 -30.99
C ILE A 73 15.40 -18.58 -31.88
N ALA A 74 16.67 -18.44 -31.50
CA ALA A 74 17.61 -17.51 -32.12
C ALA A 74 17.74 -17.68 -33.65
N ALA A 75 17.74 -18.92 -34.16
CA ALA A 75 17.84 -19.18 -35.61
C ALA A 75 16.58 -18.74 -36.37
N ARG A 76 15.39 -18.91 -35.78
CA ARG A 76 14.13 -18.45 -36.39
C ARG A 76 14.06 -16.93 -36.37
N LEU A 77 14.35 -16.33 -35.21
CA LEU A 77 14.35 -14.87 -35.05
C LEU A 77 15.37 -14.19 -35.97
N GLU A 78 16.57 -14.75 -36.11
CA GLU A 78 17.57 -14.27 -37.07
C GLU A 78 17.01 -14.27 -38.50
N THR A 79 16.42 -15.40 -38.94
CA THR A 79 15.83 -15.52 -40.29
C THR A 79 14.75 -14.47 -40.54
N MET A 80 13.95 -14.16 -39.53
CA MET A 80 12.89 -13.15 -39.62
C MET A 80 13.44 -11.72 -39.69
N LEU A 81 14.55 -11.43 -39.00
CA LEU A 81 15.16 -10.10 -38.96
C LEU A 81 16.16 -9.85 -40.10
N ALA A 82 16.72 -10.92 -40.69
CA ALA A 82 17.71 -10.85 -41.75
C ALA A 82 17.16 -10.12 -42.99
N GLU A 83 18.01 -9.27 -43.60
CA GLU A 83 17.71 -8.49 -44.80
C GLU A 83 16.54 -7.50 -44.68
N ARG A 84 16.04 -7.27 -43.46
CA ARG A 84 14.94 -6.33 -43.18
C ARG A 84 15.43 -5.13 -42.38
N THR A 85 14.67 -4.03 -42.48
CA THR A 85 14.85 -2.88 -41.58
C THR A 85 14.09 -3.15 -40.29
N MET A 86 14.80 -3.13 -39.16
CA MET A 86 14.20 -3.38 -37.84
C MET A 86 13.45 -2.14 -37.37
N VAL A 87 12.25 -2.33 -36.83
CA VAL A 87 11.40 -1.26 -36.28
C VAL A 87 11.04 -1.62 -34.85
N ALA A 88 11.10 -0.65 -33.94
CA ALA A 88 10.59 -0.79 -32.57
C ALA A 88 10.14 0.57 -32.03
N HIS A 89 9.40 0.57 -30.91
CA HIS A 89 9.02 1.80 -30.21
C HIS A 89 9.90 1.96 -28.96
N ASN A 90 11.02 2.68 -29.10
CA ASN A 90 12.21 2.72 -28.23
C ASN A 90 13.34 1.75 -28.63
N ALA A 91 13.63 1.63 -29.93
CA ALA A 91 14.54 0.64 -30.52
C ALA A 91 15.90 0.45 -29.82
N SER A 92 16.41 1.48 -29.13
CA SER A 92 17.62 1.35 -28.30
C SER A 92 17.51 0.27 -27.20
N PHE A 93 16.31 0.02 -26.69
CA PHE A 93 16.01 -0.98 -25.68
C PHE A 93 16.04 -2.39 -26.27
N GLU A 94 15.26 -2.65 -27.33
CA GLU A 94 15.19 -3.97 -27.97
C GLU A 94 16.55 -4.37 -28.55
N GLN A 95 17.28 -3.43 -29.15
CA GLN A 95 18.66 -3.62 -29.63
C GLN A 95 19.60 -4.12 -28.54
N ARG A 96 19.47 -3.60 -27.32
CA ARG A 96 20.36 -3.96 -26.22
C ARG A 96 20.14 -5.41 -25.82
N PHE A 97 18.88 -5.85 -25.72
CA PHE A 97 18.53 -7.22 -25.39
C PHE A 97 18.88 -8.19 -26.51
N LEU A 98 18.57 -7.86 -27.77
CA LEU A 98 19.03 -8.63 -28.93
C LEU A 98 20.54 -8.84 -28.90
N ARG A 99 21.31 -7.75 -28.75
CA ARG A 99 22.78 -7.84 -28.69
C ARG A 99 23.26 -8.71 -27.54
N GLN A 100 22.64 -8.63 -26.37
CA GLN A 100 23.03 -9.42 -25.21
C GLN A 100 22.73 -10.91 -25.40
N GLU A 101 21.52 -11.24 -25.84
CA GLU A 101 21.11 -12.64 -26.03
C GLU A 101 21.88 -13.29 -27.19
N PHE A 102 22.10 -12.59 -28.31
CA PHE A 102 22.94 -13.11 -29.40
C PHE A 102 24.43 -13.18 -29.02
N ALA A 103 24.95 -12.25 -28.20
CA ALA A 103 26.33 -12.33 -27.70
C ALA A 103 26.58 -13.57 -26.82
N ARG A 104 25.57 -14.00 -26.04
CA ARG A 104 25.64 -15.26 -25.26
C ARG A 104 25.78 -16.49 -26.15
N LEU A 105 25.31 -16.42 -27.40
CA LEU A 105 25.45 -17.46 -28.41
C LEU A 105 26.72 -17.30 -29.27
N GLY A 106 27.59 -16.34 -28.94
CA GLY A 106 28.79 -16.05 -29.71
C GLY A 106 28.54 -15.30 -31.03
N VAL A 107 27.33 -14.81 -31.27
CA VAL A 107 26.99 -14.05 -32.49
C VAL A 107 27.32 -12.58 -32.30
N VAL A 108 28.08 -12.03 -33.24
CA VAL A 108 28.43 -10.60 -33.24
C VAL A 108 27.26 -9.81 -33.83
N TRP A 109 26.55 -9.08 -32.98
CA TRP A 109 25.46 -8.22 -33.41
C TRP A 109 25.96 -6.89 -33.99
N PRO A 110 25.44 -6.41 -35.14
CA PRO A 110 25.82 -5.12 -35.72
C PRO A 110 25.55 -3.95 -34.77
N LYS A 111 26.36 -2.89 -34.90
CA LYS A 111 26.12 -1.65 -34.15
C LYS A 111 24.84 -0.96 -34.66
N TYR A 112 24.17 -0.24 -33.77
CA TYR A 112 23.01 0.59 -34.08
C TYR A 112 23.33 1.54 -35.25
N GLY A 113 22.44 1.63 -36.24
CA GLY A 113 22.68 2.41 -37.44
C GLY A 113 21.47 2.49 -38.37
N ASN A 114 21.71 2.73 -39.65
CA ASN A 114 20.68 3.03 -40.65
C ASN A 114 19.76 1.84 -41.02
N TRP A 115 19.88 0.70 -40.32
CA TRP A 115 18.99 -0.46 -40.48
C TRP A 115 17.89 -0.52 -39.42
N VAL A 116 17.77 0.52 -38.59
CA VAL A 116 16.85 0.62 -37.46
C VAL A 116 15.97 1.86 -37.61
N ILE A 117 14.69 1.70 -37.28
CA ILE A 117 13.72 2.78 -37.16
C ILE A 117 13.17 2.77 -35.73
N ASP A 118 13.25 3.92 -35.07
CA ASP A 118 12.65 4.11 -33.75
C ASP A 118 11.40 4.97 -33.87
N THR A 119 10.22 4.34 -33.74
CA THR A 119 8.94 5.03 -33.83
C THR A 119 8.69 5.98 -32.67
N LYS A 120 9.42 5.85 -31.55
CA LYS A 120 9.36 6.80 -30.44
C LYS A 120 9.96 8.15 -30.82
N GLU A 121 11.09 8.16 -31.51
CA GLU A 121 11.71 9.40 -32.00
C GLU A 121 10.85 10.04 -33.10
N LEU A 122 10.27 9.22 -33.98
CA LEU A 122 9.32 9.70 -35.00
C LEU A 122 8.07 10.31 -34.35
N SER A 123 7.45 9.62 -33.39
CA SER A 123 6.27 10.11 -32.67
C SER A 123 6.56 11.35 -31.85
N LYS A 124 7.75 11.45 -31.24
CA LYS A 124 8.17 12.64 -30.49
C LYS A 124 8.37 13.83 -31.41
N LYS A 125 8.92 13.62 -32.60
CA LYS A 125 9.08 14.67 -33.62
C LYS A 125 7.71 15.14 -34.15
N PHE A 126 6.81 14.20 -34.42
CA PHE A 126 5.53 14.47 -35.06
C PHE A 126 4.46 14.98 -34.09
N PHE A 127 4.31 14.34 -32.93
CA PHE A 127 3.28 14.64 -31.93
C PHE A 127 3.79 15.33 -30.66
N GLY A 128 5.11 15.38 -30.44
CA GLY A 128 5.68 15.74 -29.13
C GLY A 128 5.50 14.66 -28.06
N LYS A 129 5.10 13.44 -28.43
CA LYS A 129 4.79 12.32 -27.53
C LYS A 129 5.80 11.18 -27.70
N SER A 130 6.31 10.66 -26.58
CA SER A 130 7.39 9.65 -26.58
C SER A 130 7.01 8.32 -25.95
N LYS A 131 5.77 8.17 -25.48
CA LYS A 131 5.22 6.90 -24.99
C LYS A 131 4.28 6.31 -26.04
N LEU A 132 4.34 4.98 -26.22
CA LEU A 132 3.52 4.28 -27.21
C LEU A 132 2.02 4.55 -27.02
N PRO A 133 1.42 4.45 -25.80
CA PRO A 133 -0.01 4.69 -25.64
C PRO A 133 -0.43 6.12 -26.02
N GLU A 134 0.38 7.12 -25.69
CA GLU A 134 0.08 8.53 -26.01
C GLU A 134 0.15 8.78 -27.53
N ALA A 135 1.11 8.16 -28.21
CA ALA A 135 1.23 8.25 -29.67
C ALA A 135 0.09 7.52 -30.39
N LEU A 136 -0.31 6.34 -29.91
CA LEU A 136 -1.42 5.55 -30.45
C LEU A 136 -2.76 6.26 -30.27
N ASP A 137 -3.02 6.82 -29.09
CA ASP A 137 -4.23 7.60 -28.80
C ASP A 137 -4.34 8.82 -29.74
N THR A 138 -3.23 9.54 -29.91
CA THR A 138 -3.18 10.68 -30.84
C THR A 138 -3.42 10.27 -32.30
N ALA A 139 -2.96 9.08 -32.70
CA ALA A 139 -3.18 8.51 -34.03
C ALA A 139 -4.54 7.80 -34.21
N GLY A 140 -5.32 7.62 -33.13
CA GLY A 140 -6.58 6.87 -33.13
C GLY A 140 -6.42 5.35 -33.34
N ILE A 141 -5.27 4.77 -32.96
CA ILE A 141 -4.96 3.34 -33.13
C ILE A 141 -5.21 2.60 -31.83
N LEU A 142 -6.02 1.54 -31.87
CA LEU A 142 -6.34 0.73 -30.68
C LEU A 142 -5.32 -0.40 -30.49
N ASN A 143 -4.65 -0.43 -29.33
CA ASN A 143 -3.90 -1.59 -28.87
C ASN A 143 -4.77 -2.41 -27.90
N ARG A 144 -5.10 -3.65 -28.28
CA ARG A 144 -6.08 -4.47 -27.54
C ARG A 144 -5.48 -5.17 -26.32
N ARG A 145 -4.16 -5.38 -26.29
CA ARG A 145 -3.45 -6.03 -25.17
C ARG A 145 -2.09 -5.35 -24.94
N PRO A 146 -2.06 -4.16 -24.31
CA PRO A 146 -0.81 -3.52 -23.93
C PRO A 146 0.06 -4.45 -23.07
N HIS A 147 1.37 -4.41 -23.24
CA HIS A 147 2.33 -5.29 -22.54
C HIS A 147 2.21 -6.78 -22.90
N ALA A 148 1.76 -7.04 -24.13
CA ALA A 148 1.95 -8.31 -24.80
C ALA A 148 2.78 -8.04 -26.06
N ALA A 149 3.94 -8.70 -26.17
CA ALA A 149 4.95 -8.32 -27.14
C ALA A 149 4.42 -8.27 -28.59
N LEU A 150 3.60 -9.25 -29.00
CA LEU A 150 3.03 -9.23 -30.35
C LEU A 150 2.00 -8.10 -30.55
N SER A 151 1.20 -7.79 -29.53
CA SER A 151 0.19 -6.72 -29.62
C SER A 151 0.86 -5.35 -29.70
N ASP A 152 1.92 -5.13 -28.93
CA ASP A 152 2.70 -3.90 -28.94
C ASP A 152 3.50 -3.75 -30.25
N ALA A 153 4.03 -4.85 -30.81
CA ALA A 153 4.63 -4.86 -32.14
C ALA A 153 3.61 -4.56 -33.26
N MET A 154 2.40 -5.10 -33.20
CA MET A 154 1.32 -4.80 -34.17
C MET A 154 0.84 -3.35 -34.09
N ALA A 155 0.71 -2.82 -32.87
CA ALA A 155 0.35 -1.42 -32.66
C ALA A 155 1.46 -0.49 -33.19
N THR A 156 2.73 -0.85 -32.94
CA THR A 156 3.90 -0.13 -33.48
C THR A 156 3.95 -0.17 -35.01
N ALA A 157 3.63 -1.30 -35.63
CA ALA A 157 3.53 -1.43 -37.09
C ALA A 157 2.45 -0.50 -37.66
N SER A 158 1.28 -0.48 -37.01
CA SER A 158 0.16 0.38 -37.40
C SER A 158 0.51 1.87 -37.25
N LEU A 159 1.21 2.22 -36.17
CA LEU A 159 1.70 3.58 -35.91
C LEU A 159 2.72 4.01 -36.96
N LEU A 160 3.68 3.14 -37.32
CA LEU A 160 4.64 3.43 -38.38
C LEU A 160 3.93 3.71 -39.71
N LYS A 161 2.97 2.86 -40.10
CA LYS A 161 2.18 3.05 -41.32
C LYS A 161 1.44 4.38 -41.30
N TRP A 162 0.77 4.69 -40.20
CA TRP A 162 0.06 5.95 -40.04
C TRP A 162 0.99 7.17 -40.16
N LEU A 163 2.15 7.15 -39.49
CA LEU A 163 3.13 8.25 -39.53
C LEU A 163 3.62 8.49 -40.97
N VAL A 164 3.88 7.42 -41.71
CA VAL A 164 4.33 7.48 -43.12
C VAL A 164 3.24 8.00 -44.04
N GLU A 165 1.97 7.67 -43.77
CA GLU A 165 0.82 8.15 -44.54
C GLU A 165 0.53 9.65 -44.31
N GLN A 166 0.80 10.18 -43.11
CA GLN A 166 0.51 11.58 -42.78
C GLN A 166 1.56 12.58 -43.29
N GLU A 167 2.81 12.16 -43.51
CA GLU A 167 3.87 13.08 -43.90
C GLU A 167 4.80 12.50 -44.96
N SER A 168 4.67 13.02 -46.19
CA SER A 168 5.46 12.61 -47.36
C SER A 168 6.96 12.88 -47.25
N GLU A 169 7.41 13.61 -46.22
CA GLU A 169 8.82 13.93 -45.97
C GLU A 169 9.51 12.99 -44.95
N ILE A 170 8.79 12.05 -44.32
CA ILE A 170 9.43 11.05 -43.45
C ILE A 170 10.22 10.07 -44.31
N VAL A 171 11.51 10.35 -44.47
CA VAL A 171 12.47 9.43 -45.09
C VAL A 171 12.76 8.30 -44.11
N LEU A 172 12.12 7.15 -44.32
CA LEU A 172 12.44 5.94 -43.59
C LEU A 172 13.87 5.49 -43.93
N ASN A 173 14.61 5.10 -42.91
CA ASN A 173 15.91 4.46 -43.08
C ASN A 173 15.76 3.16 -43.89
N THR A 174 16.62 2.94 -44.89
CA THR A 174 16.57 1.78 -45.80
C THR A 174 17.80 0.87 -45.70
N GLY A 175 18.46 0.85 -44.54
CA GLY A 175 19.47 -0.17 -44.25
C GLY A 175 18.80 -1.51 -44.00
N ALA A 176 19.35 -2.59 -44.56
CA ALA A 176 18.97 -3.95 -44.22
C ALA A 176 19.89 -4.49 -43.13
N LEU A 177 19.34 -5.19 -42.14
CA LEU A 177 20.13 -5.85 -41.11
C LEU A 177 20.92 -7.02 -41.71
N GLN A 178 22.25 -6.93 -41.59
CA GLN A 178 23.19 -7.97 -42.03
C GLN A 178 23.73 -8.69 -40.80
N ILE A 179 23.28 -9.92 -40.57
CA ILE A 179 23.76 -10.81 -39.50
C ILE A 179 24.65 -11.86 -40.15
N PHE A 180 25.83 -12.11 -39.58
CA PHE A 180 26.72 -13.17 -40.05
C PHE A 180 26.57 -14.38 -39.12
N PRO A 181 25.94 -15.49 -39.55
CA PRO A 181 25.72 -16.62 -38.67
C PRO A 181 27.01 -17.41 -38.41
N SER A 182 27.22 -17.82 -37.16
CA SER A 182 28.18 -18.86 -36.79
C SER A 182 27.51 -19.86 -35.86
N GLY A 183 27.05 -20.99 -36.40
CA GLY A 183 26.72 -22.18 -35.59
C GLY A 183 25.59 -22.03 -34.57
N LEU A 184 24.48 -21.37 -34.92
CA LEU A 184 23.31 -21.29 -34.03
C LEU A 184 22.73 -22.69 -33.74
N PRO A 185 22.24 -22.94 -32.51
CA PRO A 185 21.59 -24.21 -32.14
C PRO A 185 20.34 -24.52 -32.97
N LYS A 186 19.94 -25.80 -32.99
CA LYS A 186 18.69 -26.20 -33.66
C LYS A 186 17.48 -25.55 -32.98
N PRO A 187 16.47 -25.08 -33.76
CA PRO A 187 15.26 -24.52 -33.19
C PRO A 187 14.56 -25.49 -32.22
N GLN A 188 14.08 -24.97 -31.09
CA GLN A 188 13.21 -25.68 -30.16
C GLN A 188 11.74 -25.39 -30.49
N LYS A 189 10.82 -26.18 -29.92
CA LYS A 189 9.39 -25.99 -30.14
C LYS A 189 8.95 -24.65 -29.51
N GLU A 190 8.33 -23.81 -30.32
CA GLU A 190 7.83 -22.50 -29.93
C GLU A 190 6.55 -22.65 -29.10
N LEU A 191 6.38 -21.77 -28.11
CA LEU A 191 5.21 -21.74 -27.23
C LEU A 191 4.57 -20.35 -27.33
N ALA A 192 3.59 -20.24 -28.23
CA ALA A 192 2.80 -19.01 -28.36
C ALA A 192 1.99 -18.76 -27.09
N ARG A 193 1.91 -17.49 -26.68
CA ARG A 193 1.25 -17.08 -25.42
C ARG A 193 -0.22 -17.52 -25.37
N SER A 194 -0.90 -17.55 -26.51
CA SER A 194 -2.29 -18.00 -26.66
C SER A 194 -2.53 -19.50 -26.47
N THR A 195 -1.50 -20.33 -26.61
CA THR A 195 -1.62 -21.81 -26.55
C THR A 195 -1.44 -22.34 -25.14
N ALA A 196 -0.53 -21.74 -24.35
CA ALA A 196 -0.41 -22.01 -22.91
C ALA A 196 -1.73 -21.71 -22.19
N ILE A 197 -2.32 -20.56 -22.51
CA ILE A 197 -3.64 -20.13 -22.06
C ILE A 197 -4.73 -21.17 -22.34
N LYS A 198 -4.83 -21.70 -23.58
CA LYS A 198 -5.89 -22.67 -23.97
C LYS A 198 -5.87 -23.98 -23.18
N GLN A 199 -4.70 -24.42 -22.69
CA GLN A 199 -4.59 -25.63 -21.88
C GLN A 199 -5.01 -25.41 -20.43
N GLU A 200 -4.88 -24.18 -19.94
CA GLU A 200 -5.30 -23.74 -18.62
C GLU A 200 -6.83 -23.60 -18.55
N VAL A 201 -7.45 -22.94 -19.54
CA VAL A 201 -8.91 -22.84 -19.71
C VAL A 201 -9.61 -24.21 -19.64
N GLN A 202 -9.00 -25.23 -20.26
CA GLN A 202 -9.58 -26.57 -20.35
C GLN A 202 -9.51 -27.33 -19.02
N ARG A 203 -8.54 -27.02 -18.15
CA ARG A 203 -8.51 -27.55 -16.77
C ARG A 203 -9.48 -26.79 -15.87
N LEU A 204 -9.61 -25.48 -16.08
CA LEU A 204 -10.55 -24.61 -15.39
C LEU A 204 -12.00 -25.09 -15.56
N LEU A 205 -12.47 -25.26 -16.80
CA LEU A 205 -13.83 -25.75 -17.11
C LEU A 205 -14.16 -27.10 -16.44
N MET A 206 -13.19 -28.02 -16.32
CA MET A 206 -13.38 -29.29 -15.61
C MET A 206 -13.41 -29.17 -14.08
N GLN A 207 -12.79 -28.12 -13.51
CA GLN A 207 -12.90 -27.80 -12.09
C GLN A 207 -14.23 -27.10 -11.78
N LEU A 208 -14.69 -26.20 -12.64
CA LEU A 208 -15.96 -25.47 -12.53
C LEU A 208 -17.18 -26.41 -12.48
N VAL A 209 -17.22 -27.42 -13.37
CA VAL A 209 -18.33 -28.41 -13.42
C VAL A 209 -18.40 -29.27 -12.15
N LYS A 210 -17.29 -29.46 -11.42
CA LYS A 210 -17.26 -30.27 -10.19
C LYS A 210 -17.84 -29.56 -8.97
N ASN A 211 -17.97 -28.23 -9.01
CA ASN A 211 -18.34 -27.40 -7.86
C ASN A 211 -19.79 -26.92 -7.88
N LEU A 212 -20.59 -27.32 -8.87
CA LEU A 212 -22.01 -26.97 -8.91
C LEU A 212 -22.74 -27.48 -7.63
N PRO A 213 -23.66 -26.71 -7.03
CA PRO A 213 -24.44 -27.15 -5.85
C PRO A 213 -25.33 -28.35 -6.16
N ARG A 214 -25.58 -29.22 -5.17
CA ARG A 214 -26.53 -30.33 -5.29
C ARG A 214 -27.94 -29.86 -4.90
N PHE A 215 -28.94 -30.19 -5.70
CA PHE A 215 -30.33 -29.88 -5.40
C PHE A 215 -30.93 -30.95 -4.48
N THR A 216 -31.71 -30.53 -3.49
CA THR A 216 -32.45 -31.41 -2.57
C THR A 216 -33.64 -32.10 -3.25
N ASN A 217 -34.13 -31.56 -4.37
CA ASN A 217 -35.14 -32.20 -5.20
C ASN A 217 -34.47 -33.26 -6.11
N PRO A 218 -34.85 -34.54 -6.01
CA PRO A 218 -34.25 -35.63 -6.79
C PRO A 218 -34.32 -35.44 -8.31
N ALA A 219 -35.40 -34.83 -8.81
CA ALA A 219 -35.61 -34.57 -10.23
C ALA A 219 -34.63 -33.52 -10.77
N LEU A 220 -34.48 -32.40 -10.04
CA LEU A 220 -33.53 -31.34 -10.37
C LEU A 220 -32.08 -31.80 -10.20
N GLN A 221 -31.81 -32.69 -9.24
CA GLN A 221 -30.49 -33.29 -9.06
C GLN A 221 -30.12 -34.21 -10.24
N SER A 222 -31.07 -35.04 -10.69
CA SER A 222 -30.86 -35.91 -11.85
C SER A 222 -30.69 -35.12 -13.14
N TYR A 223 -31.42 -34.02 -13.30
CA TYR A 223 -31.28 -33.10 -14.43
C TYR A 223 -29.90 -32.44 -14.46
N ARG A 224 -29.44 -31.96 -13.30
CA ARG A 224 -28.13 -31.34 -13.12
C ARG A 224 -26.99 -32.30 -13.45
N ASP A 225 -27.05 -33.54 -12.96
CA ASP A 225 -25.98 -34.51 -13.18
C ASP A 225 -25.85 -34.86 -14.68
N MET A 226 -26.97 -34.89 -15.40
CA MET A 226 -27.00 -35.09 -16.86
C MET A 226 -26.44 -33.88 -17.62
N LEU A 227 -26.70 -32.65 -17.14
CA LEU A 227 -26.14 -31.41 -17.69
C LEU A 227 -24.62 -31.33 -17.48
N CYS A 228 -24.12 -31.78 -16.32
CA CYS A 228 -22.69 -31.85 -16.02
C CYS A 228 -21.93 -32.82 -16.93
N GLU A 229 -22.54 -33.95 -17.30
CA GLU A 229 -21.94 -34.90 -18.24
C GLU A 229 -21.89 -34.33 -19.67
N ALA A 230 -22.96 -33.66 -20.11
CA ALA A 230 -23.05 -33.12 -21.46
C ALA A 230 -22.09 -31.92 -21.72
N ILE A 231 -21.80 -31.10 -20.68
CA ILE A 231 -20.87 -29.96 -20.80
C ILE A 231 -19.39 -30.42 -20.92
N ALA A 232 -19.06 -31.64 -20.50
CA ALA A 232 -17.67 -32.13 -20.44
C ALA A 232 -17.01 -32.31 -21.84
N ASP A 233 -17.78 -32.61 -22.88
CA ASP A 233 -17.28 -32.99 -24.20
C ASP A 233 -17.28 -31.85 -25.24
N LYS A 234 -17.50 -30.60 -24.80
CA LYS A 234 -17.32 -29.32 -25.54
C LYS A 234 -18.32 -28.99 -26.67
N GLU A 235 -19.33 -29.79 -26.96
CA GLU A 235 -20.48 -29.37 -27.79
C GLU A 235 -21.77 -30.01 -27.27
N LEU A 236 -22.77 -29.19 -26.90
CA LEU A 236 -24.15 -29.65 -26.71
C LEU A 236 -24.78 -29.78 -28.09
N ASP A 237 -25.02 -31.00 -28.54
CA ASP A 237 -25.76 -31.22 -29.79
C ASP A 237 -27.28 -31.18 -29.56
N ASP A 238 -28.05 -30.99 -30.64
CA ASP A 238 -29.51 -30.90 -30.58
C ASP A 238 -30.16 -32.17 -29.98
N GLU A 239 -29.46 -33.32 -30.02
CA GLU A 239 -29.92 -34.61 -29.51
C GLU A 239 -29.72 -34.71 -27.98
N GLU A 240 -28.67 -34.12 -27.44
CA GLU A 240 -28.37 -34.00 -26.01
C GLU A 240 -29.28 -32.97 -25.31
N ILE A 241 -29.53 -31.83 -25.95
CA ILE A 241 -30.51 -30.83 -25.46
C ILE A 241 -31.91 -31.44 -25.43
N ALA A 242 -32.30 -32.21 -26.47
CA ALA A 242 -33.58 -32.91 -26.50
C ALA A 242 -33.69 -33.98 -25.38
N LYS A 243 -32.60 -34.66 -25.02
CA LYS A 243 -32.56 -35.62 -23.91
C LYS A 243 -32.72 -34.94 -22.54
N LEU A 244 -32.06 -33.80 -22.33
CA LEU A 244 -32.22 -32.98 -21.12
C LEU A 244 -33.69 -32.55 -20.97
N HIS A 245 -34.28 -31.96 -22.00
CA HIS A 245 -35.68 -31.52 -21.97
C HIS A 245 -36.67 -32.68 -21.79
N ALA A 246 -36.38 -33.85 -22.37
CA ALA A 246 -37.20 -35.05 -22.18
C ALA A 246 -37.11 -35.61 -20.75
N ALA A 247 -35.92 -35.56 -20.13
CA ALA A 247 -35.72 -35.97 -18.73
C ALA A 247 -36.42 -35.03 -17.75
N ALA A 248 -36.38 -33.71 -17.98
CA ALA A 248 -37.08 -32.74 -17.15
C ALA A 248 -38.60 -32.89 -17.21
N ARG A 249 -39.15 -33.17 -18.40
CA ARG A 249 -40.60 -33.40 -18.59
C ARG A 249 -41.08 -34.73 -18.03
N ALA A 250 -40.20 -35.74 -17.94
CA ALA A 250 -40.53 -37.02 -17.32
C ALA A 250 -40.74 -36.91 -15.79
N GLU A 251 -40.17 -35.88 -15.17
CA GLU A 251 -40.23 -35.63 -13.73
C GLU A 251 -41.11 -34.41 -13.36
N GLU A 252 -42.02 -34.01 -14.25
CA GLU A 252 -43.01 -32.91 -14.06
C GLU A 252 -42.40 -31.52 -13.73
N ILE A 253 -41.17 -31.24 -14.15
CA ILE A 253 -40.56 -29.91 -13.98
C ILE A 253 -41.14 -28.95 -15.03
N GLU A 254 -41.74 -27.84 -14.59
CA GLU A 254 -42.33 -26.84 -15.50
C GLU A 254 -41.23 -26.12 -16.31
N ASP A 255 -41.53 -25.77 -17.58
CA ASP A 255 -40.56 -25.15 -18.50
C ASP A 255 -39.96 -23.83 -17.92
N ALA A 256 -40.67 -23.14 -17.01
CA ALA A 256 -40.18 -21.95 -16.31
C ALA A 256 -39.06 -22.23 -15.28
N ASP A 257 -39.10 -23.40 -14.64
CA ASP A 257 -38.10 -23.82 -13.64
C ASP A 257 -36.81 -24.29 -14.33
N ILE A 258 -36.91 -24.95 -15.49
CA ILE A 258 -35.77 -25.37 -16.32
C ILE A 258 -34.98 -24.14 -16.79
N HIS A 259 -35.69 -23.11 -17.24
CA HIS A 259 -35.10 -21.89 -17.77
C HIS A 259 -34.41 -21.05 -16.68
N SER A 260 -34.94 -21.10 -15.45
CA SER A 260 -34.31 -20.46 -14.28
C SER A 260 -33.04 -21.22 -13.86
N LEU A 261 -33.04 -22.55 -13.97
CA LEU A 261 -31.89 -23.41 -13.68
C LEU A 261 -30.73 -23.18 -14.66
N HIS A 262 -31.01 -23.13 -15.96
CA HIS A 262 -29.99 -22.86 -16.98
C HIS A 262 -29.32 -21.50 -16.79
N ARG A 263 -30.10 -20.49 -16.41
CA ARG A 263 -29.61 -19.13 -16.14
C ARG A 263 -28.65 -19.10 -14.95
N GLU A 264 -28.96 -19.84 -13.89
CA GLU A 264 -28.11 -19.89 -12.70
C GLU A 264 -26.79 -20.63 -12.97
N VAL A 265 -26.81 -21.72 -13.74
CA VAL A 265 -25.58 -22.45 -14.11
C VAL A 265 -24.63 -21.57 -14.94
N ILE A 266 -25.16 -20.83 -15.92
CA ILE A 266 -24.35 -19.89 -16.72
C ILE A 266 -23.81 -18.73 -15.88
N ARG A 267 -24.60 -18.21 -14.94
CA ARG A 267 -24.19 -17.15 -14.00
C ARG A 267 -23.01 -17.59 -13.12
N GLN A 268 -23.05 -18.81 -12.59
CA GLN A 268 -21.99 -19.34 -11.71
C GLN A 268 -20.69 -19.60 -12.47
N ILE A 269 -20.77 -20.19 -13.68
CA ILE A 269 -19.59 -20.40 -14.53
C ILE A 269 -18.96 -19.06 -14.93
N ALA A 270 -19.77 -18.03 -15.18
CA ALA A 270 -19.28 -16.67 -15.47
C ALA A 270 -18.59 -15.99 -14.27
N LEU A 271 -19.08 -16.25 -13.04
CA LEU A 271 -18.52 -15.69 -11.80
C LEU A 271 -17.21 -16.37 -11.41
N GLU A 272 -17.13 -17.70 -11.49
CA GLU A 272 -15.90 -18.42 -11.17
C GLU A 272 -14.80 -18.15 -12.22
N ALA A 273 -15.13 -18.06 -13.52
CA ALA A 273 -14.18 -17.62 -14.55
C ALA A 273 -13.64 -16.20 -14.30
N TRP A 274 -14.41 -15.35 -13.62
CA TRP A 274 -13.96 -14.03 -13.16
C TRP A 274 -13.09 -14.11 -11.89
N MET A 275 -13.37 -15.05 -10.98
CA MET A 275 -12.62 -15.24 -9.72
C MET A 275 -11.19 -15.78 -9.94
N ASP A 276 -10.97 -16.58 -10.98
CA ASP A 276 -9.63 -17.09 -11.34
C ASP A 276 -8.74 -16.03 -12.03
N GLY A 277 -9.24 -14.80 -12.20
CA GLY A 277 -8.44 -13.61 -12.44
C GLY A 277 -7.90 -13.42 -13.87
N VAL A 278 -8.16 -14.35 -14.79
CA VAL A 278 -7.77 -14.24 -16.20
C VAL A 278 -8.95 -14.63 -17.09
N VAL A 279 -9.84 -13.68 -17.41
CA VAL A 279 -10.84 -13.90 -18.46
C VAL A 279 -10.18 -13.56 -19.81
N ILE A 280 -9.82 -14.58 -20.60
CA ILE A 280 -9.31 -14.40 -21.97
C ILE A 280 -10.49 -14.17 -22.92
N SER A 281 -10.34 -13.25 -23.87
CA SER A 281 -11.36 -12.92 -24.89
C SER A 281 -11.91 -14.11 -25.70
N ASP A 282 -11.25 -15.26 -25.68
CA ASP A 282 -11.68 -16.50 -26.36
C ASP A 282 -12.52 -17.41 -25.44
N GLU A 283 -12.35 -17.33 -24.11
CA GLU A 283 -13.21 -18.02 -23.12
C GLU A 283 -14.62 -17.43 -23.14
N LEU A 284 -14.71 -16.10 -23.26
CA LEU A 284 -15.96 -15.35 -23.35
C LEU A 284 -16.81 -15.72 -24.56
N LYS A 285 -16.19 -15.99 -25.71
CA LYS A 285 -16.91 -16.46 -26.89
C LYS A 285 -17.47 -17.86 -26.70
N THR A 286 -16.72 -18.71 -26.00
CA THR A 286 -17.12 -20.10 -25.71
C THR A 286 -18.28 -20.11 -24.71
N LEU A 287 -18.20 -19.32 -23.65
CA LEU A 287 -19.24 -19.22 -22.62
C LEU A 287 -20.56 -18.65 -23.17
N LYS A 288 -20.50 -17.63 -24.04
CA LYS A 288 -21.70 -17.11 -24.74
C LYS A 288 -22.34 -18.14 -25.66
N LYS A 289 -21.54 -18.92 -26.39
CA LYS A 289 -22.04 -20.00 -27.25
C LYS A 289 -22.77 -21.06 -26.43
N VAL A 290 -22.25 -21.44 -25.26
CA VAL A 290 -22.90 -22.39 -24.35
C VAL A 290 -24.18 -21.81 -23.74
N ALA A 291 -24.20 -20.52 -23.39
CA ALA A 291 -25.39 -19.83 -22.90
C ALA A 291 -26.52 -19.82 -23.95
N GLU A 292 -26.21 -19.47 -25.20
CA GLU A 292 -27.16 -19.49 -26.31
C GLU A 292 -27.73 -20.89 -26.58
N GLN A 293 -26.89 -21.93 -26.47
CA GLN A 293 -27.33 -23.33 -26.62
C GLN A 293 -28.25 -23.83 -25.51
N LEU A 294 -28.18 -23.22 -24.31
CA LEU A 294 -29.07 -23.52 -23.18
C LEU A 294 -30.30 -22.59 -23.11
N ASP A 295 -30.55 -21.81 -24.17
CA ASP A 295 -31.63 -20.82 -24.30
C ASP A 295 -31.53 -19.68 -23.28
N VAL A 296 -30.30 -19.36 -22.84
CA VAL A 296 -29.99 -18.22 -21.97
C VAL A 296 -29.43 -17.07 -22.81
N ASP A 297 -30.03 -15.88 -22.70
CA ASP A 297 -29.60 -14.71 -23.46
C ASP A 297 -28.12 -14.37 -23.17
N GLY A 298 -27.29 -14.37 -24.22
CA GLY A 298 -25.85 -14.11 -24.14
C GLY A 298 -25.48 -12.71 -23.61
N SER A 299 -26.44 -11.76 -23.60
CA SER A 299 -26.27 -10.44 -22.99
C SER A 299 -26.09 -10.49 -21.46
N ILE A 300 -26.53 -11.57 -20.80
CA ILE A 300 -26.33 -11.78 -19.36
C ILE A 300 -24.86 -12.01 -19.04
N VAL A 301 -24.14 -12.73 -19.91
CA VAL A 301 -22.69 -12.92 -19.77
C VAL A 301 -21.97 -11.59 -19.94
N ASP A 302 -22.39 -10.76 -20.90
CA ASP A 302 -21.85 -9.40 -21.10
C ASP A 302 -22.14 -8.46 -19.92
N GLU A 303 -23.36 -8.47 -19.38
CA GLU A 303 -23.73 -7.66 -18.21
C GLU A 303 -22.91 -8.03 -16.97
N LEU A 304 -22.70 -9.33 -16.72
CA LEU A 304 -21.93 -9.82 -15.58
C LEU A 304 -20.44 -9.43 -15.68
N LEU A 305 -19.91 -9.31 -16.90
CA LEU A 305 -18.52 -8.88 -17.13
C LEU A 305 -18.38 -7.36 -17.16
N GLU A 306 -19.35 -6.63 -17.69
CA GLU A 306 -19.40 -5.15 -17.65
C GLU A 306 -19.54 -4.64 -16.21
N GLN A 307 -20.31 -5.32 -15.37
CA GLN A 307 -20.36 -5.09 -13.92
C GLN A 307 -19.00 -5.39 -13.26
N GLY A 308 -18.24 -6.34 -13.78
CA GLY A 308 -16.84 -6.60 -13.38
C GLY A 308 -15.85 -5.53 -13.85
N SER A 309 -16.05 -4.93 -15.03
CA SER A 309 -15.12 -3.96 -15.64
C SER A 309 -15.31 -2.51 -15.16
N ARG A 310 -16.47 -2.14 -14.60
CA ARG A 310 -16.64 -0.83 -13.94
C ARG A 310 -15.96 -0.73 -12.57
N ALA A 311 -15.52 -1.87 -12.02
CA ALA A 311 -14.88 -2.00 -10.71
C ALA A 311 -13.39 -1.59 -10.65
N THR A 312 -12.83 -0.91 -11.67
CA THR A 312 -11.41 -0.47 -11.70
C THR A 312 -11.18 1.04 -11.93
N ARG A 313 -12.06 1.91 -11.41
CA ARG A 313 -11.71 3.34 -11.17
C ARG A 313 -12.02 3.75 -9.73
N GLU A 314 -10.94 3.91 -8.98
CA GLU A 314 -10.79 4.54 -7.65
C GLU A 314 -11.41 3.79 -6.46
N SER A 315 -10.71 2.73 -6.03
CA SER A 315 -11.00 1.92 -4.85
C SER A 315 -11.12 2.76 -3.57
N ILE A 316 -12.35 2.98 -3.13
CA ILE A 316 -12.65 3.51 -1.79
C ILE A 316 -12.11 2.50 -0.76
N GLN A 317 -11.01 2.85 -0.09
CA GLN A 317 -10.49 2.08 1.05
C GLN A 317 -11.14 2.59 2.35
N LEU A 318 -11.83 1.67 3.03
CA LEU A 318 -12.37 1.84 4.37
C LEU A 318 -11.42 1.17 5.37
N ASN A 319 -11.10 1.84 6.46
CA ASN A 319 -10.31 1.26 7.55
C ASN A 319 -11.17 1.12 8.80
N THR A 320 -10.83 0.18 9.68
CA THR A 320 -11.38 0.07 11.03
C THR A 320 -11.38 1.44 11.73
N GLY A 321 -12.56 1.90 12.19
CA GLY A 321 -12.84 3.20 12.80
C GLY A 321 -13.52 4.20 11.87
N ASP A 322 -13.54 3.96 10.55
CA ASP A 322 -14.18 4.86 9.58
C ASP A 322 -15.71 4.88 9.73
N ARG A 323 -16.31 6.07 9.58
CA ARG A 323 -17.75 6.24 9.72
C ARG A 323 -18.49 6.07 8.40
N ILE A 324 -19.53 5.25 8.41
CA ILE A 324 -20.43 5.00 7.27
C ILE A 324 -21.88 5.32 7.60
N ALA A 325 -22.69 5.52 6.57
CA ALA A 325 -24.13 5.74 6.69
C ALA A 325 -24.90 4.89 5.66
N LEU A 326 -26.13 4.48 6.00
CA LEU A 326 -27.00 3.63 5.17
C LEU A 326 -28.31 4.37 4.85
N THR A 327 -28.86 4.22 3.64
CA THR A 327 -30.14 4.82 3.24
C THR A 327 -30.89 4.01 2.17
N GLY A 328 -32.22 3.97 2.22
CA GLY A 328 -33.07 3.18 1.30
C GLY A 328 -33.42 1.78 1.81
N THR A 329 -34.34 1.11 1.10
CA THR A 329 -34.75 -0.29 1.34
C THR A 329 -33.68 -1.20 0.78
N MET A 330 -33.07 -2.02 1.63
CA MET A 330 -31.84 -2.76 1.32
C MET A 330 -32.15 -4.20 0.93
N GLU A 331 -31.43 -4.75 -0.05
CA GLU A 331 -31.51 -6.16 -0.47
C GLU A 331 -31.03 -7.12 0.64
N ILE A 332 -30.05 -6.72 1.45
CA ILE A 332 -29.70 -7.38 2.72
C ILE A 332 -30.27 -6.55 3.89
N PRO A 333 -30.95 -7.16 4.88
CA PRO A 333 -31.57 -6.41 5.98
C PRO A 333 -30.59 -5.45 6.68
N ARG A 334 -31.03 -4.21 6.95
CA ARG A 334 -30.15 -3.14 7.46
C ARG A 334 -29.38 -3.54 8.73
N LYS A 335 -29.96 -4.34 9.63
CA LYS A 335 -29.29 -4.88 10.83
C LYS A 335 -28.10 -5.78 10.50
N GLU A 336 -28.18 -6.57 9.42
CA GLU A 336 -27.12 -7.47 8.95
C GLU A 336 -25.97 -6.66 8.32
N TRP A 337 -26.29 -5.59 7.58
CA TRP A 337 -25.27 -4.65 7.10
C TRP A 337 -24.58 -3.88 8.23
N MET A 338 -25.33 -3.49 9.25
CA MET A 338 -24.78 -2.86 10.45
C MET A 338 -23.85 -3.81 11.21
N TYR A 339 -24.23 -5.08 11.34
CA TYR A 339 -23.41 -6.11 11.96
C TYR A 339 -22.12 -6.33 11.18
N ARG A 340 -22.19 -6.61 9.86
CA ARG A 340 -21.02 -6.82 9.00
C ARG A 340 -20.05 -5.63 8.99
N ALA A 341 -20.58 -4.42 8.93
CA ALA A 341 -19.77 -3.20 8.99
C ALA A 341 -19.11 -3.00 10.36
N THR A 342 -19.81 -3.29 11.45
CA THR A 342 -19.26 -3.16 12.82
C THR A 342 -18.24 -4.26 13.13
N THR A 343 -18.44 -5.48 12.64
CA THR A 343 -17.51 -6.61 12.77
C THR A 343 -16.23 -6.42 11.94
N ALA A 344 -16.31 -5.71 10.80
CA ALA A 344 -15.16 -5.20 10.06
C ALA A 344 -14.51 -3.95 10.69
N GLY A 345 -15.01 -3.51 11.85
CA GLY A 345 -14.47 -2.41 12.65
C GLY A 345 -14.93 -1.01 12.28
N LEU A 346 -15.97 -0.84 11.46
CA LEU A 346 -16.50 0.47 11.02
C LEU A 346 -17.57 1.03 11.97
N ILE A 347 -17.79 2.35 11.96
CA ILE A 347 -18.79 3.04 12.80
C ILE A 347 -20.03 3.40 11.97
N VAL A 348 -21.20 2.85 12.28
CA VAL A 348 -22.45 3.16 11.55
C VAL A 348 -23.26 4.29 12.21
N GLY A 349 -23.69 5.30 11.44
CA GLY A 349 -24.56 6.38 11.95
C GLY A 349 -25.04 7.40 10.90
N GLN A 350 -25.48 8.60 11.32
CA GLN A 350 -25.98 9.65 10.40
C GLN A 350 -24.88 10.29 9.52
N VAL A 351 -25.27 10.90 8.38
CA VAL A 351 -24.39 11.54 7.38
C VAL A 351 -23.81 12.85 7.92
N THR A 352 -22.48 12.98 7.92
CA THR A 352 -21.72 14.18 8.35
C THR A 352 -20.46 14.36 7.49
N LYS A 353 -19.70 15.47 7.62
CA LYS A 353 -18.42 15.67 6.89
C LYS A 353 -17.34 14.60 7.17
N LYS A 354 -17.45 13.84 8.26
CA LYS A 354 -16.54 12.74 8.63
C LYS A 354 -17.00 11.38 8.09
N THR A 355 -18.14 11.32 7.41
CA THR A 355 -18.63 10.10 6.78
C THR A 355 -17.79 9.83 5.53
N LYS A 356 -17.22 8.63 5.46
CA LYS A 356 -16.27 8.21 4.41
C LYS A 356 -16.99 7.65 3.19
N VAL A 357 -18.13 6.99 3.39
CA VAL A 357 -18.99 6.50 2.31
C VAL A 357 -20.46 6.44 2.77
N LEU A 358 -21.38 6.72 1.84
CA LEU A 358 -22.82 6.49 1.99
C LEU A 358 -23.24 5.29 1.15
N VAL A 359 -23.91 4.30 1.74
CA VAL A 359 -24.44 3.13 1.04
C VAL A 359 -25.92 3.34 0.76
N ALA A 360 -26.31 3.23 -0.51
CA ALA A 360 -27.67 3.45 -0.96
C ALA A 360 -28.14 2.32 -1.89
N SER A 361 -29.41 1.92 -1.77
CA SER A 361 -30.00 0.90 -2.64
C SER A 361 -30.33 1.41 -4.05
N ASP A 362 -30.45 2.73 -4.24
CA ASP A 362 -30.51 3.40 -5.55
C ASP A 362 -29.71 4.71 -5.53
N LEU A 363 -28.73 4.81 -6.44
CA LEU A 363 -27.81 5.94 -6.55
C LEU A 363 -28.45 7.21 -7.15
N ASN A 364 -29.61 7.11 -7.81
CA ASN A 364 -30.28 8.25 -8.46
C ASN A 364 -31.41 8.88 -7.61
N SER A 365 -31.61 8.40 -6.38
CA SER A 365 -32.66 8.90 -5.47
C SER A 365 -32.35 10.31 -4.94
N ARG A 366 -33.38 11.17 -4.85
CA ARG A 366 -33.29 12.57 -4.35
C ARG A 366 -33.59 12.73 -2.86
N ASN A 367 -33.34 11.71 -2.05
CA ASN A 367 -33.52 11.76 -0.60
C ASN A 367 -32.54 12.78 0.04
N ALA A 368 -32.98 13.45 1.11
CA ALA A 368 -32.20 14.46 1.84
C ALA A 368 -30.77 14.03 2.18
N LYS A 369 -30.54 12.75 2.51
CA LYS A 369 -29.21 12.20 2.84
C LYS A 369 -28.26 12.11 1.64
N ILE A 370 -28.77 11.74 0.46
CA ILE A 370 -27.98 11.67 -0.79
C ILE A 370 -27.59 13.08 -1.25
N VAL A 371 -28.54 14.03 -1.17
CA VAL A 371 -28.29 15.45 -1.48
C VAL A 371 -27.24 16.06 -0.55
N THR A 372 -27.31 15.77 0.76
CA THR A 372 -26.30 16.24 1.73
C THR A 372 -24.92 15.61 1.49
N ALA A 373 -24.83 14.32 1.12
CA ALA A 373 -23.56 13.66 0.81
C ALA A 373 -22.88 14.25 -0.44
N GLN A 374 -23.65 14.53 -1.50
CA GLN A 374 -23.16 15.17 -2.73
C GLN A 374 -22.62 16.58 -2.50
N GLN A 375 -23.28 17.39 -1.67
CA GLN A 375 -22.84 18.76 -1.33
C GLN A 375 -21.54 18.79 -0.52
N LEU A 376 -21.24 17.72 0.23
CA LEU A 376 -20.05 17.59 1.07
C LEU A 376 -18.90 16.84 0.39
N GLY A 377 -19.11 16.34 -0.84
CA GLY A 377 -18.09 15.62 -1.62
C GLY A 377 -17.81 14.20 -1.14
N ILE A 378 -18.80 13.55 -0.52
CA ILE A 378 -18.65 12.20 0.06
C ILE A 378 -19.09 11.13 -0.96
N PRO A 379 -18.30 10.07 -1.20
CA PRO A 379 -18.62 9.00 -2.15
C PRO A 379 -19.90 8.22 -1.79
N ILE A 380 -20.68 7.82 -2.81
CA ILE A 380 -21.94 7.07 -2.66
C ILE A 380 -21.83 5.76 -3.43
N VAL A 381 -22.16 4.62 -2.81
CA VAL A 381 -22.00 3.26 -3.36
C VAL A 381 -23.24 2.40 -3.16
N THR A 382 -23.35 1.31 -3.92
CA THR A 382 -24.44 0.31 -3.81
C THR A 382 -24.12 -0.80 -2.79
N GLU A 383 -25.12 -1.58 -2.38
CA GLU A 383 -24.92 -2.69 -1.42
C GLU A 383 -23.90 -3.76 -1.88
N PRO A 384 -23.89 -4.21 -3.14
CA PRO A 384 -22.91 -5.22 -3.61
C PRO A 384 -21.49 -4.65 -3.71
N GLU A 385 -21.33 -3.36 -4.01
CA GLU A 385 -20.04 -2.68 -3.99
C GLU A 385 -19.52 -2.54 -2.55
N PHE A 386 -20.39 -2.20 -1.60
CA PHE A 386 -20.04 -2.17 -0.19
C PHE A 386 -19.70 -3.56 0.36
N ALA A 387 -20.39 -4.62 -0.12
CA ALA A 387 -20.05 -6.01 0.16
C ALA A 387 -18.64 -6.39 -0.30
N LYS A 388 -18.26 -6.00 -1.53
CA LYS A 388 -16.91 -6.25 -2.08
C LYS A 388 -15.82 -5.47 -1.34
N ILE A 389 -16.11 -4.24 -0.91
CA ILE A 389 -15.20 -3.44 -0.07
C ILE A 389 -14.97 -4.16 1.27
N LEU A 390 -16.02 -4.73 1.88
CA LEU A 390 -15.94 -5.48 3.14
C LEU A 390 -15.33 -6.88 3.00
N SER A 391 -15.61 -7.61 1.91
CA SER A 391 -15.09 -8.97 1.67
C SER A 391 -13.61 -8.97 1.29
N SER A 392 -13.11 -7.89 0.67
CA SER A 392 -11.65 -7.68 0.51
C SER A 392 -10.90 -7.49 1.83
N GLN A 393 -11.64 -7.46 2.96
CA GLN A 393 -11.12 -7.26 4.32
C GLN A 393 -11.53 -8.35 5.33
N THR A 394 -12.18 -9.46 4.93
CA THR A 394 -12.51 -10.59 5.84
C THR A 394 -12.55 -11.96 5.13
N GLU A 395 -11.76 -12.96 5.57
CA GLU A 395 -12.01 -14.40 5.36
C GLU A 395 -12.70 -14.96 6.63
N ILE A 396 -13.85 -15.64 6.50
CA ILE A 396 -14.54 -16.36 7.59
C ILE A 396 -14.37 -17.86 7.38
N ASP A 397 -14.02 -18.59 8.45
CA ASP A 397 -13.93 -20.04 8.55
C ASP A 397 -15.29 -20.74 8.27
N THR A 398 -15.26 -21.77 7.44
CA THR A 398 -16.39 -22.60 6.99
C THR A 398 -16.75 -23.77 7.92
N ASN A 399 -16.33 -23.76 9.19
CA ASN A 399 -16.58 -24.85 10.15
C ASN A 399 -17.39 -24.45 11.40
N ALA A 400 -18.55 -23.82 11.21
CA ALA A 400 -19.58 -23.77 12.26
C ALA A 400 -20.83 -24.53 11.80
N GLU A 401 -21.16 -25.60 12.53
CA GLU A 401 -22.37 -26.39 12.37
C GLU A 401 -23.61 -25.50 12.26
N PHE A 402 -24.52 -25.86 11.37
CA PHE A 402 -25.88 -25.31 11.34
C PHE A 402 -26.57 -25.68 12.65
N ASP A 403 -26.49 -24.80 13.65
CA ASP A 403 -27.36 -24.88 14.81
C ASP A 403 -28.74 -24.34 14.41
N VAL A 404 -29.71 -25.24 14.43
CA VAL A 404 -31.08 -25.05 13.94
C VAL A 404 -31.89 -24.15 14.88
N ASP A 405 -31.27 -23.62 15.94
CA ASP A 405 -31.89 -22.77 16.96
C ASP A 405 -31.69 -21.25 16.76
N PHE A 406 -31.15 -20.79 15.63
CA PHE A 406 -30.98 -19.35 15.35
C PHE A 406 -32.23 -18.63 14.78
N ILE A 407 -33.42 -19.25 14.87
CA ILE A 407 -34.74 -18.64 14.57
C ILE A 407 -35.15 -17.62 15.65
N ASN A 408 -34.20 -17.00 16.33
CA ASN A 408 -34.41 -16.56 17.69
C ASN A 408 -33.78 -15.17 17.96
N ASN A 409 -34.61 -14.13 17.79
CA ASN A 409 -34.41 -12.68 18.01
C ASN A 409 -33.21 -12.18 18.83
N ASP A 410 -32.62 -11.09 18.32
CA ASP A 410 -32.42 -9.82 19.07
C ASP A 410 -33.30 -8.71 18.47
N ALA A 411 -34.61 -8.85 18.68
CA ALA A 411 -35.46 -7.74 19.08
C ALA A 411 -35.82 -8.04 20.53
N ASP A 412 -35.60 -7.08 21.43
CA ASP A 412 -35.98 -7.20 22.83
C ASP A 412 -37.43 -7.74 22.92
N PRO A 413 -37.69 -8.88 23.57
CA PRO A 413 -39.04 -9.43 23.71
C PRO A 413 -40.05 -8.41 24.27
N GLN A 414 -39.57 -7.42 25.03
CA GLN A 414 -40.39 -6.31 25.52
C GLN A 414 -40.75 -5.30 24.41
N GLN A 415 -39.88 -5.07 23.42
CA GLN A 415 -40.17 -4.19 22.28
C GLN A 415 -41.18 -4.80 21.30
N LEU A 416 -41.09 -6.11 21.01
CA LEU A 416 -42.04 -6.76 20.09
C LEU A 416 -43.48 -6.78 20.61
N HIS A 417 -43.69 -6.88 21.93
CA HIS A 417 -45.02 -6.76 22.52
C HIS A 417 -45.59 -5.34 22.43
N VAL A 418 -44.73 -4.31 22.37
CA VAL A 418 -45.14 -2.92 22.18
C VAL A 418 -45.52 -2.68 20.71
N VAL A 419 -44.72 -3.19 19.76
CA VAL A 419 -44.96 -3.01 18.32
C VAL A 419 -46.07 -3.93 17.79
N PHE A 420 -46.24 -5.14 18.35
CA PHE A 420 -47.25 -6.13 17.93
C PHE A 420 -48.07 -6.64 19.14
N PRO A 421 -49.02 -5.84 19.67
CA PRO A 421 -49.71 -6.14 20.94
C PRO A 421 -50.56 -7.43 20.95
N TRP A 422 -50.97 -7.90 19.78
CA TRP A 422 -51.76 -9.13 19.60
C TRP A 422 -50.92 -10.41 19.64
N PHE A 423 -49.62 -10.32 19.43
CA PHE A 423 -48.73 -11.48 19.38
C PHE A 423 -48.41 -11.96 20.81
N LYS A 424 -48.99 -13.09 21.24
CA LYS A 424 -48.79 -13.69 22.58
C LYS A 424 -48.06 -15.03 22.48
N GLN A 425 -46.95 -15.18 23.20
CA GLN A 425 -46.00 -16.30 23.11
C GLN A 425 -46.56 -17.67 23.52
N ALA A 426 -45.99 -18.73 22.94
CA ALA A 426 -45.87 -20.05 23.55
C ALA A 426 -44.45 -20.22 24.16
N PRO A 427 -44.26 -21.03 25.22
CA PRO A 427 -43.16 -20.85 26.18
C PRO A 427 -41.74 -21.25 25.72
N HIS A 428 -41.54 -21.74 24.49
CA HIS A 428 -40.32 -22.45 24.10
C HIS A 428 -39.71 -22.09 22.73
N HIS A 429 -40.09 -20.98 22.10
CA HIS A 429 -39.36 -20.45 20.93
C HIS A 429 -39.14 -18.94 21.08
N ILE A 430 -37.98 -18.44 20.64
CA ILE A 430 -37.69 -17.02 20.62
C ILE A 430 -38.34 -16.47 19.33
N PRO A 431 -39.02 -15.31 19.35
CA PRO A 431 -39.72 -14.84 18.15
C PRO A 431 -38.74 -14.47 17.02
N THR A 432 -39.21 -14.38 15.78
CA THR A 432 -38.57 -13.62 14.68
C THR A 432 -39.65 -12.84 13.93
N PRO A 433 -39.31 -11.82 13.13
CA PRO A 433 -40.26 -11.17 12.22
C PRO A 433 -40.98 -12.15 11.29
N GLY A 434 -40.30 -13.22 10.85
CA GLY A 434 -40.90 -14.33 10.11
C GLY A 434 -41.93 -15.10 10.95
N CYS A 435 -41.65 -15.40 12.23
CA CYS A 435 -42.64 -16.01 13.13
C CYS A 435 -43.86 -15.11 13.37
N VAL A 436 -43.69 -13.77 13.41
CA VAL A 436 -44.79 -12.81 13.54
C VAL A 436 -45.63 -12.76 12.26
N ALA A 437 -44.98 -12.73 11.09
CA ALA A 437 -45.66 -12.76 9.78
C ALA A 437 -46.43 -14.07 9.55
N GLN A 438 -45.83 -15.20 9.94
CA GLN A 438 -46.46 -16.51 9.89
C GLN A 438 -47.64 -16.59 10.86
N ALA A 439 -47.47 -16.17 12.11
CA ALA A 439 -48.56 -16.15 13.09
C ALA A 439 -49.70 -15.23 12.66
N TRP A 440 -49.42 -14.08 12.05
CA TRP A 440 -50.44 -13.19 11.47
C TRP A 440 -51.20 -13.86 10.33
N THR A 441 -50.48 -14.50 9.40
CA THR A 441 -51.05 -15.24 8.27
C THR A 441 -51.96 -16.37 8.74
N GLU A 442 -51.63 -17.04 9.84
CA GLU A 442 -52.41 -18.16 10.38
C GLU A 442 -53.60 -17.71 11.25
N SER A 443 -53.46 -16.64 12.03
CA SER A 443 -54.47 -16.23 13.04
C SER A 443 -55.37 -15.08 12.59
N HIS A 444 -54.95 -14.27 11.63
CA HIS A 444 -55.69 -13.10 11.13
C HIS A 444 -55.70 -12.99 9.59
N PRO A 445 -55.94 -14.08 8.83
CA PRO A 445 -55.78 -14.10 7.37
C PRO A 445 -56.75 -13.18 6.60
N ASP A 446 -57.88 -12.83 7.22
CA ASP A 446 -58.91 -11.97 6.64
C ASP A 446 -58.82 -10.50 7.09
N VAL A 447 -57.81 -10.15 7.90
CA VAL A 447 -57.60 -8.80 8.41
C VAL A 447 -56.58 -8.06 7.54
N ALA A 448 -56.81 -6.77 7.29
CA ALA A 448 -55.91 -5.94 6.49
C ALA A 448 -54.51 -5.83 7.13
N LEU A 449 -53.47 -5.88 6.29
CA LEU A 449 -52.06 -5.85 6.73
C LEU A 449 -51.68 -4.63 7.58
N LYS A 450 -52.31 -3.47 7.37
CA LYS A 450 -52.14 -2.26 8.19
C LYS A 450 -52.41 -2.53 9.68
N SER A 451 -53.31 -3.45 9.98
CA SER A 451 -53.69 -3.78 11.35
C SER A 451 -52.67 -4.67 12.06
N ILE A 452 -51.61 -5.11 11.37
CA ILE A 452 -50.54 -5.90 11.98
C ILE A 452 -49.83 -5.12 13.09
N SER A 453 -49.78 -3.79 13.01
CA SER A 453 -49.19 -2.95 14.06
C SER A 453 -49.85 -1.57 14.09
N PRO A 454 -50.07 -0.97 15.28
CA PRO A 454 -50.58 0.39 15.40
C PRO A 454 -49.61 1.47 14.88
N PHE A 455 -48.36 1.12 14.58
CA PHE A 455 -47.33 2.04 14.08
C PHE A 455 -47.32 2.17 12.54
N LEU A 456 -48.11 1.36 11.82
CA LEU A 456 -48.27 1.51 10.37
C LEU A 456 -49.34 2.54 10.00
N ASP A 457 -48.99 3.44 9.10
CA ASP A 457 -49.90 4.41 8.50
C ASP A 457 -50.03 4.23 6.98
N ASP A 458 -50.87 5.04 6.34
CA ASP A 458 -51.12 4.94 4.90
C ASP A 458 -49.92 5.39 4.04
N SER A 459 -48.89 5.99 4.67
CA SER A 459 -47.64 6.40 4.02
C SER A 459 -46.49 5.41 4.21
N SER A 460 -46.72 4.35 4.99
CA SER A 460 -45.75 3.29 5.25
C SER A 460 -45.56 2.46 3.98
N MET A 461 -44.31 2.35 3.50
CA MET A 461 -44.00 1.63 2.26
C MET A 461 -43.76 0.13 2.53
N VAL A 462 -44.41 -0.72 1.73
CA VAL A 462 -44.19 -2.18 1.72
C VAL A 462 -43.46 -2.51 0.43
N ASP A 463 -42.16 -2.75 0.52
CA ASP A 463 -41.30 -3.07 -0.62
C ASP A 463 -41.04 -4.57 -0.69
N ILE A 464 -41.11 -5.15 -1.89
CA ILE A 464 -40.65 -6.52 -2.19
C ILE A 464 -39.33 -6.40 -2.98
N ASP A 465 -38.48 -7.42 -2.96
CA ASP A 465 -37.24 -7.46 -3.75
C ASP A 465 -37.44 -7.23 -5.27
N ARG A 466 -36.33 -7.04 -6.00
CA ARG A 466 -36.33 -6.74 -7.44
C ARG A 466 -36.98 -7.83 -8.31
N GLU A 467 -37.08 -9.07 -7.82
CA GLU A 467 -37.76 -10.18 -8.51
C GLU A 467 -39.30 -10.12 -8.33
N GLY A 468 -39.80 -9.46 -7.29
CA GLY A 468 -41.22 -9.14 -7.10
C GLY A 468 -41.72 -7.90 -7.85
N ALA A 469 -40.85 -7.04 -8.39
CA ALA A 469 -41.22 -5.71 -8.90
C ALA A 469 -42.20 -5.69 -10.11
N ARG A 470 -42.32 -6.81 -10.84
CA ARG A 470 -43.36 -6.97 -11.89
C ARG A 470 -44.71 -7.35 -11.27
N VAL A 471 -44.70 -8.26 -10.30
CA VAL A 471 -45.89 -8.69 -9.55
C VAL A 471 -46.40 -7.55 -8.67
N MET A 472 -45.52 -6.78 -8.03
CA MET A 472 -45.88 -5.63 -7.20
C MET A 472 -46.48 -4.49 -8.03
N ARG A 473 -45.98 -4.23 -9.24
CA ARG A 473 -46.62 -3.29 -10.18
C ARG A 473 -48.02 -3.72 -10.59
N GLU A 474 -48.22 -5.01 -10.85
CA GLU A 474 -49.55 -5.56 -11.17
C GLU A 474 -50.51 -5.58 -9.97
N ILE A 475 -49.99 -5.68 -8.74
CA ILE A 475 -50.74 -5.59 -7.47
C ILE A 475 -51.08 -4.12 -7.15
N ASP A 476 -50.13 -3.19 -7.24
CA ASP A 476 -50.30 -1.76 -6.95
C ASP A 476 -51.29 -1.09 -7.93
N ASP A 477 -51.31 -1.55 -9.18
CA ASP A 477 -52.30 -1.11 -10.18
C ASP A 477 -53.73 -1.56 -9.84
N HIS A 478 -53.90 -2.68 -9.09
CA HIS A 478 -55.20 -3.24 -8.71
C HIS A 478 -55.64 -2.86 -7.29
N PHE A 479 -54.70 -2.61 -6.39
CA PHE A 479 -54.93 -2.27 -4.99
C PHE A 479 -54.24 -0.94 -4.66
N PRO A 480 -54.99 0.15 -4.46
CA PRO A 480 -54.42 1.50 -4.27
C PRO A 480 -53.44 1.63 -3.09
N ASN A 481 -53.52 0.71 -2.13
CA ASN A 481 -52.53 0.53 -1.08
C ASN A 481 -52.60 -0.91 -0.54
N VAL A 482 -51.51 -1.67 -0.70
CA VAL A 482 -51.40 -3.09 -0.30
C VAL A 482 -51.65 -3.32 1.18
N LEU A 483 -51.36 -2.34 2.05
CA LEU A 483 -51.60 -2.43 3.49
C LEU A 483 -53.08 -2.55 3.86
N HIS A 484 -54.01 -2.16 2.98
CA HIS A 484 -55.45 -2.29 3.22
C HIS A 484 -56.03 -3.64 2.80
N VAL A 485 -55.21 -4.53 2.26
CA VAL A 485 -55.63 -5.84 1.75
C VAL A 485 -55.28 -6.93 2.77
N SER A 486 -56.12 -7.97 2.87
CA SER A 486 -55.88 -9.13 3.72
C SER A 486 -55.06 -10.21 3.02
N VAL A 487 -54.44 -11.11 3.79
CA VAL A 487 -53.54 -12.15 3.27
C VAL A 487 -54.26 -13.11 2.33
N ASN A 488 -55.49 -13.54 2.68
CA ASN A 488 -56.29 -14.41 1.81
C ASN A 488 -56.61 -13.77 0.46
N LYS A 489 -56.92 -12.47 0.47
CA LYS A 489 -57.28 -11.75 -0.75
C LYS A 489 -56.08 -11.49 -1.66
N LEU A 490 -54.87 -11.40 -1.11
CA LEU A 490 -53.62 -11.37 -1.88
C LEU A 490 -53.25 -12.74 -2.44
N ALA A 491 -53.52 -13.83 -1.70
CA ALA A 491 -53.24 -15.21 -2.12
C ALA A 491 -54.11 -15.68 -3.31
N GLU A 492 -55.31 -15.12 -3.46
CA GLU A 492 -56.23 -15.43 -4.55
C GLU A 492 -55.88 -14.71 -5.87
N TYR A 493 -54.90 -13.80 -5.87
CA TYR A 493 -54.54 -13.01 -7.04
C TYR A 493 -53.58 -13.77 -7.99
N PRO A 494 -53.86 -13.85 -9.31
CA PRO A 494 -53.01 -14.56 -10.27
C PRO A 494 -51.58 -13.98 -10.30
N GLY A 495 -50.57 -14.83 -10.16
CA GLY A 495 -49.15 -14.41 -10.13
C GLY A 495 -48.55 -14.23 -8.73
N VAL A 496 -49.38 -14.21 -7.67
CA VAL A 496 -48.91 -14.19 -6.28
C VAL A 496 -48.79 -15.61 -5.76
N GLY A 497 -47.68 -16.28 -6.12
CA GLY A 497 -47.34 -17.59 -5.57
C GLY A 497 -47.06 -17.54 -4.06
N LYS A 498 -47.03 -18.72 -3.40
CA LYS A 498 -46.82 -18.83 -1.94
C LYS A 498 -45.56 -18.11 -1.44
N LEU A 499 -44.50 -18.06 -2.25
CA LEU A 499 -43.24 -17.38 -1.92
C LEU A 499 -43.39 -15.85 -1.93
N ASN A 500 -44.06 -15.30 -2.95
CA ASN A 500 -44.29 -13.85 -3.07
C ASN A 500 -45.26 -13.35 -1.99
N LEU A 501 -46.29 -14.14 -1.65
CA LEU A 501 -47.22 -13.80 -0.57
C LEU A 501 -46.49 -13.67 0.78
N ASN A 502 -45.59 -14.61 1.09
CA ASN A 502 -44.83 -14.58 2.34
C ASN A 502 -43.91 -13.35 2.42
N SER A 503 -43.28 -12.98 1.29
CA SER A 503 -42.41 -11.81 1.20
C SER A 503 -43.15 -10.48 1.46
N ILE A 504 -44.39 -10.33 0.96
CA ILE A 504 -45.23 -9.14 1.20
C ILE A 504 -45.58 -8.97 2.68
N VAL A 505 -46.00 -10.05 3.35
CA VAL A 505 -46.40 -9.99 4.76
C VAL A 505 -45.20 -9.71 5.67
N ILE A 506 -44.04 -10.31 5.37
CA ILE A 506 -42.79 -10.06 6.09
C ILE A 506 -42.36 -8.59 5.92
N SER A 507 -42.46 -8.03 4.72
CA SER A 507 -42.12 -6.63 4.46
C SER A 507 -43.00 -5.66 5.26
N ALA A 508 -44.31 -5.95 5.40
CA ALA A 508 -45.20 -5.16 6.25
C ALA A 508 -44.83 -5.21 7.75
N VAL A 509 -44.31 -6.35 8.25
CA VAL A 509 -43.79 -6.48 9.63
C VAL A 509 -42.54 -5.62 9.82
N TYR A 510 -41.63 -5.57 8.84
CA TYR A 510 -40.43 -4.74 8.91
C TYR A 510 -40.75 -3.24 8.84
N ALA A 511 -41.69 -2.84 7.97
CA ALA A 511 -42.15 -1.45 7.90
C ALA A 511 -42.72 -0.96 9.24
N ALA A 512 -43.39 -1.83 10.00
CA ALA A 512 -43.94 -1.51 11.32
C ALA A 512 -42.85 -1.30 12.37
N LEU A 513 -41.80 -2.14 12.34
CA LEU A 513 -40.65 -2.02 13.23
C LEU A 513 -39.89 -0.71 12.97
N ASP A 514 -39.63 -0.39 11.71
CA ASP A 514 -38.95 0.85 11.30
C ASP A 514 -39.76 2.11 11.68
N ALA A 515 -41.09 2.05 11.56
CA ALA A 515 -41.97 3.16 11.97
C ALA A 515 -42.00 3.37 13.49
N SER A 516 -41.84 2.32 14.28
CA SER A 516 -41.79 2.39 15.76
C SER A 516 -40.49 3.02 16.31
N GLU A 517 -39.43 3.10 15.51
CA GLU A 517 -38.12 3.66 15.88
C GLU A 517 -38.02 5.19 15.65
N GLN A 518 -39.05 5.83 15.11
CA GLN A 518 -39.08 7.30 14.98
C GLN A 518 -39.39 7.97 16.33
N PRO A 519 -38.66 9.05 16.72
CA PRO A 519 -38.94 9.75 17.96
C PRO A 519 -40.31 10.41 17.87
N THR A 520 -41.27 9.95 18.67
CA THR A 520 -42.57 10.60 18.81
C THR A 520 -42.37 12.04 19.27
N ALA A 521 -42.71 12.98 18.38
CA ALA A 521 -43.06 14.32 18.82
C ALA A 521 -44.32 14.20 19.71
N ALA A 522 -44.14 14.48 21.00
CA ALA A 522 -45.12 14.64 22.08
C ALA A 522 -45.42 13.42 22.97
N SER A 523 -44.78 13.40 24.14
CA SER A 523 -45.45 13.14 25.42
C SER A 523 -44.77 13.92 26.55
N GLU A 524 -45.04 15.23 26.62
CA GLU A 524 -45.14 15.91 27.92
C GLU A 524 -46.62 16.12 28.20
N ASP A 525 -47.00 15.69 29.40
CA ASP A 525 -48.35 15.64 29.91
C ASP A 525 -49.06 16.99 29.99
N VAL A 526 -50.35 16.90 29.71
CA VAL A 526 -51.40 17.83 30.08
C VAL A 526 -51.47 18.01 31.61
N ARG A 527 -51.42 19.25 32.09
CA ARG A 527 -52.33 19.72 33.17
C ARG A 527 -52.85 21.13 32.86
N HIS A 528 -54.17 21.18 32.75
CA HIS A 528 -55.05 22.33 32.55
C HIS A 528 -54.87 23.48 33.55
N LEU A 529 -55.16 24.71 33.10
CA LEU A 529 -56.29 25.58 33.51
C LEU A 529 -56.23 26.87 32.66
N GLU A 530 -57.25 27.16 31.83
CA GLU A 530 -58.20 28.30 31.94
C GLU A 530 -57.48 29.68 32.00
N ASP A 531 -57.65 30.66 31.11
CA ASP A 531 -58.91 31.27 30.64
C ASP A 531 -58.57 32.41 29.61
N GLY A 532 -59.50 32.75 28.70
CA GLY A 532 -59.61 34.13 28.16
C GLY A 532 -59.07 34.48 26.75
N GLN A 533 -59.92 34.33 25.73
CA GLN A 533 -59.94 35.17 24.50
C GLN A 533 -60.55 36.59 24.79
N PRO A 534 -60.78 37.50 23.81
CA PRO A 534 -59.89 38.17 22.83
C PRO A 534 -60.19 39.71 22.69
N SER A 535 -59.39 40.50 21.96
CA SER A 535 -59.80 41.73 21.21
C SER A 535 -58.56 42.50 20.70
N GLY A 536 -58.37 42.80 19.42
CA GLY A 536 -58.97 43.90 18.64
C GLY A 536 -57.87 44.96 18.39
N LEU A 537 -57.57 45.50 17.20
CA LEU A 537 -58.37 46.29 16.24
C LEU A 537 -57.41 46.69 15.06
N SER A 538 -57.82 46.55 13.78
CA SER A 538 -58.10 47.60 12.76
C SER A 538 -57.02 48.68 12.52
N ALA A 539 -56.77 49.30 11.36
CA ALA A 539 -57.20 49.26 9.95
C ALA A 539 -56.53 50.48 9.25
N GLY A 540 -56.40 50.45 7.91
CA GLY A 540 -56.44 51.66 7.03
C GLY A 540 -55.09 52.25 6.53
N VAL A 541 -54.87 52.81 5.32
CA VAL A 541 -55.45 52.86 3.95
C VAL A 541 -54.98 54.18 3.25
N TYR A 542 -54.59 54.13 1.95
CA TYR A 542 -54.34 55.21 0.92
C TYR A 542 -53.21 56.26 1.17
N ALA A 543 -52.67 57.06 0.23
CA ALA A 543 -52.34 57.09 -1.21
C ALA A 543 -51.77 58.52 -1.53
N LEU A 544 -51.10 58.71 -2.69
CA LEU A 544 -50.95 59.93 -3.53
C LEU A 544 -49.56 60.53 -3.81
N GLU A 545 -49.45 61.06 -5.04
CA GLU A 545 -48.35 61.56 -5.88
C GLU A 545 -47.98 63.06 -5.69
N ASP A 546 -46.82 63.44 -6.26
CA ASP A 546 -46.35 64.70 -6.92
C ASP A 546 -46.74 66.13 -6.43
N ASP A 547 -45.73 67.05 -6.34
CA ASP A 547 -45.64 68.30 -7.15
C ASP A 547 -44.47 69.29 -6.81
N LEU A 548 -43.81 69.71 -7.90
CA LEU A 548 -43.06 70.92 -8.38
C LEU A 548 -42.79 72.25 -7.58
N ASN A 549 -41.51 72.72 -7.63
CA ASN A 549 -40.91 74.05 -8.04
C ASN A 549 -41.17 75.41 -7.26
N PRO A 550 -40.57 76.61 -7.57
CA PRO A 550 -39.19 77.14 -7.85
C PRO A 550 -38.78 78.50 -7.14
N ASP A 551 -37.58 79.05 -7.48
CA ASP A 551 -37.14 80.49 -7.61
C ASP A 551 -36.51 81.32 -6.45
N PHE A 552 -35.29 81.92 -6.66
CA PHE A 552 -35.04 83.36 -6.94
C PHE A 552 -33.53 83.83 -6.96
N TYR A 553 -33.13 84.39 -8.12
CA TYR A 553 -32.16 85.43 -8.58
C TYR A 553 -30.83 85.90 -7.91
N ALA A 554 -29.88 86.12 -8.85
CA ALA A 554 -28.58 86.83 -8.92
C ALA A 554 -28.47 88.29 -8.43
N VAL A 555 -27.22 88.78 -8.18
CA VAL A 555 -26.64 90.10 -8.63
C VAL A 555 -25.09 90.08 -8.55
N GLU A 556 -24.42 90.63 -9.58
CA GLU A 556 -22.97 90.89 -9.72
C GLU A 556 -22.47 92.15 -8.95
N ALA A 557 -21.16 92.18 -8.61
CA ALA A 557 -20.16 93.18 -9.07
C ALA A 557 -19.22 93.88 -8.03
N TYR A 558 -17.94 93.94 -8.44
CA TYR A 558 -16.82 94.87 -8.13
C TYR A 558 -15.91 94.73 -6.87
N ALA A 559 -14.71 94.18 -7.15
CA ALA A 559 -13.36 94.75 -6.98
C ALA A 559 -12.81 95.13 -5.58
N ALA A 560 -11.92 94.26 -5.06
CA ALA A 560 -10.68 94.62 -4.34
C ALA A 560 -9.77 93.37 -4.23
N GLU A 561 -9.12 92.97 -5.33
CA GLU A 561 -8.47 91.65 -5.48
C GLU A 561 -7.04 91.51 -4.92
N ASP A 562 -6.31 92.58 -4.58
CA ASP A 562 -4.86 92.41 -4.35
C ASP A 562 -4.41 92.20 -2.88
N SER A 563 -5.36 92.13 -1.93
CA SER A 563 -5.06 91.81 -0.52
C SER A 563 -5.79 90.58 0.02
N ALA A 564 -6.76 90.04 -0.73
CA ALA A 564 -7.52 88.86 -0.33
C ALA A 564 -6.78 87.56 -0.68
N GLU A 565 -6.13 87.48 -1.85
CA GLU A 565 -5.44 86.25 -2.29
C GLU A 565 -4.33 85.80 -1.32
N ARG A 566 -3.55 86.72 -0.74
CA ARG A 566 -2.51 86.38 0.25
C ARG A 566 -3.03 85.97 1.63
N GLU A 567 -4.23 86.41 2.00
CA GLU A 567 -4.93 85.98 3.23
C GLU A 567 -5.65 84.65 2.98
N GLN A 568 -6.18 84.46 1.78
CA GLN A 568 -6.90 83.27 1.34
C GLN A 568 -5.95 82.08 1.15
N ASP A 569 -4.76 82.28 0.58
CA ASP A 569 -3.70 81.27 0.51
C ASP A 569 -3.19 80.86 1.91
N LYS A 570 -3.10 81.81 2.85
CA LYS A 570 -2.71 81.52 4.25
C LYS A 570 -3.83 80.82 5.01
N MET A 571 -5.08 81.20 4.78
CA MET A 571 -6.24 80.51 5.33
C MET A 571 -6.40 79.11 4.75
N GLU A 572 -6.14 78.90 3.46
CA GLU A 572 -6.11 77.58 2.83
C GLU A 572 -4.95 76.74 3.35
N ALA A 573 -3.75 77.29 3.50
CA ALA A 573 -2.62 76.58 4.10
C ALA A 573 -2.90 76.19 5.57
N TYR A 574 -3.50 77.08 6.35
CA TYR A 574 -3.90 76.83 7.73
C TYR A 574 -5.06 75.83 7.83
N ALA A 575 -6.06 75.93 6.94
CA ALA A 575 -7.17 74.99 6.85
C ALA A 575 -6.69 73.59 6.45
N ASN A 576 -5.78 73.51 5.47
CA ASN A 576 -5.13 72.26 5.06
C ASN A 576 -4.27 71.67 6.19
N GLN A 577 -3.58 72.49 6.97
CA GLN A 577 -2.83 72.03 8.14
C GLN A 577 -3.76 71.48 9.25
N ILE A 578 -4.89 72.14 9.51
CA ILE A 578 -5.90 71.66 10.47
C ILE A 578 -6.55 70.37 9.98
N LEU A 579 -6.88 70.30 8.69
CA LEU A 579 -7.46 69.12 8.06
C LEU A 579 -6.48 67.94 8.13
N HIS A 580 -5.21 68.16 7.81
CA HIS A 580 -4.13 67.17 7.89
C HIS A 580 -3.95 66.64 9.33
N GLU A 581 -4.03 67.50 10.35
CA GLU A 581 -4.01 67.08 11.76
C GLU A 581 -5.25 66.28 12.17
N LYS A 582 -6.43 66.68 11.68
CA LYS A 582 -7.68 65.91 11.91
C LYS A 582 -7.62 64.53 11.24
N TYR A 583 -7.17 64.46 9.99
CA TYR A 583 -7.05 63.20 9.26
C TYR A 583 -6.01 62.27 9.90
N LYS A 584 -4.88 62.81 10.38
CA LYS A 584 -3.89 62.04 11.13
C LYS A 584 -4.49 61.40 12.39
N LYS A 585 -5.26 62.17 13.18
CA LYS A 585 -5.93 61.68 14.39
C LYS A 585 -7.00 60.61 14.10
N ILE A 586 -7.79 60.82 13.04
CA ILE A 586 -8.79 59.84 12.61
C ILE A 586 -8.11 58.55 12.13
N SER A 587 -7.03 58.66 11.36
CA SER A 587 -6.25 57.52 10.85
C SER A 587 -5.61 56.72 11.98
N LEU A 588 -5.10 57.39 13.03
CA LEU A 588 -4.57 56.73 14.22
C LEU A 588 -5.67 55.92 14.95
N GLY A 589 -6.87 56.51 15.10
CA GLY A 589 -8.02 55.83 15.69
C GLY A 589 -8.49 54.62 14.87
N MET A 590 -8.60 54.78 13.54
CA MET A 590 -8.92 53.68 12.62
C MET A 590 -7.85 52.60 12.62
N GLY A 591 -6.57 52.98 12.70
CA GLY A 591 -5.45 52.06 12.76
C GLY A 591 -5.47 51.24 14.04
N TRP A 592 -5.82 51.86 15.16
CA TRP A 592 -5.99 51.15 16.43
C TRP A 592 -7.14 50.13 16.36
N ILE A 593 -8.25 50.49 15.70
CA ILE A 593 -9.37 49.57 15.44
C ILE A 593 -8.92 48.42 14.52
N ALA A 594 -8.15 48.71 13.47
CA ALA A 594 -7.59 47.72 12.55
C ALA A 594 -6.65 46.74 13.25
N LEU A 595 -5.85 47.25 14.20
CA LEU A 595 -4.97 46.45 15.06
C LEU A 595 -5.80 45.52 15.97
N GLN A 596 -7.01 45.92 16.37
CA GLN A 596 -7.89 45.14 17.25
C GLN A 596 -8.79 44.12 16.54
N ASN A 597 -9.38 44.46 15.38
CA ASN A 597 -10.37 43.63 14.69
C ASN A 597 -10.15 43.60 13.17
N ASP A 598 -10.62 42.56 12.48
CA ASP A 598 -10.69 42.45 11.00
C ASP A 598 -11.65 43.48 10.35
N LEU A 599 -12.11 44.49 11.08
CA LEU A 599 -13.22 45.39 10.75
C LEU A 599 -12.78 46.71 10.12
N VAL A 600 -11.73 46.73 9.31
CA VAL A 600 -11.59 47.84 8.34
C VAL A 600 -12.28 47.36 7.06
N PRO A 601 -13.47 47.88 6.71
CA PRO A 601 -14.06 47.56 5.43
C PRO A 601 -13.05 47.95 4.35
N THR A 602 -12.55 47.00 3.59
CA THR A 602 -12.00 47.29 2.27
C THR A 602 -13.15 47.15 1.29
N ALA A 603 -13.06 47.81 0.13
CA ALA A 603 -14.11 47.74 -0.89
C ALA A 603 -14.49 46.29 -1.27
N ASP A 604 -13.58 45.34 -1.01
CA ASP A 604 -13.69 43.93 -1.37
C ASP A 604 -14.16 43.01 -0.23
N THR A 605 -14.21 43.47 1.04
CA THR A 605 -14.45 42.60 2.21
C THR A 605 -15.87 42.67 2.78
N ILE A 606 -16.65 43.70 2.45
CA ILE A 606 -18.04 43.87 2.91
C ILE A 606 -18.89 44.38 1.75
N SER A 607 -19.99 43.68 1.42
CA SER A 607 -20.97 44.17 0.43
C SER A 607 -21.73 45.35 1.04
N LEU A 608 -21.24 46.57 0.77
CA LEU A 608 -21.86 47.80 1.24
C LEU A 608 -23.00 48.20 0.29
N PRO A 609 -24.12 48.75 0.80
CA PRO A 609 -25.16 49.35 -0.04
C PRO A 609 -24.58 50.40 -1.01
N PRO A 610 -25.12 50.56 -2.22
CA PRO A 610 -24.57 51.46 -3.24
C PRO A 610 -24.39 52.91 -2.76
N GLU A 611 -25.31 53.43 -1.93
CA GLU A 611 -25.19 54.78 -1.36
C GLU A 611 -23.99 54.90 -0.41
N VAL A 612 -23.67 53.84 0.33
CA VAL A 612 -22.55 53.81 1.30
C VAL A 612 -21.22 53.55 0.58
N SER A 613 -21.19 52.67 -0.42
CA SER A 613 -19.99 52.30 -1.18
C SER A 613 -19.36 53.52 -1.88
N LYS A 614 -20.20 54.41 -2.45
CA LYS A 614 -19.74 55.65 -3.11
C LYS A 614 -19.00 56.58 -2.13
N HIS A 615 -19.58 56.82 -0.96
CA HIS A 615 -18.96 57.67 0.07
C HIS A 615 -17.76 57.00 0.73
N PHE A 616 -17.75 55.67 0.83
CA PHE A 616 -16.61 54.91 1.33
C PHE A 616 -15.38 55.06 0.41
N TYR A 617 -15.58 55.03 -0.92
CA TYR A 617 -14.50 55.19 -1.89
C TYR A 617 -13.90 56.61 -1.87
N GLU A 618 -14.74 57.63 -1.67
CA GLU A 618 -14.32 59.03 -1.49
C GLU A 618 -13.55 59.20 -0.16
N ALA A 619 -14.00 58.57 0.92
CA ALA A 619 -13.30 58.55 2.19
C ALA A 619 -11.96 57.81 2.12
N ALA A 620 -11.88 56.68 1.42
CA ALA A 620 -10.64 55.91 1.24
C ALA A 620 -9.54 56.72 0.53
N LYS A 621 -9.90 57.60 -0.42
CA LYS A 621 -8.94 58.53 -1.05
C LYS A 621 -8.36 59.53 -0.06
N LEU A 622 -9.11 59.96 0.95
CA LEU A 622 -8.62 60.88 2.00
C LEU A 622 -7.57 60.24 2.93
N PHE A 623 -7.48 58.89 2.94
CA PHE A 623 -6.54 58.15 3.77
C PHE A 623 -5.33 57.58 2.99
N GLN A 624 -5.18 57.90 1.70
CA GLN A 624 -4.01 57.47 0.91
C GLN A 624 -2.69 57.98 1.51
N ASP A 625 -2.69 59.19 2.04
CA ASP A 625 -1.51 59.81 2.65
C ASP A 625 -1.26 59.37 4.10
N TYR A 626 -2.28 58.81 4.78
CA TYR A 626 -2.20 58.33 6.17
C TYR A 626 -2.76 56.91 6.32
N PRO A 627 -2.05 55.87 5.83
CA PRO A 627 -2.50 54.49 5.99
C PRO A 627 -2.69 54.17 7.48
N PRO A 628 -3.88 53.72 7.92
CA PRO A 628 -4.21 53.65 9.35
C PRO A 628 -3.24 52.81 10.20
N LEU A 629 -2.90 51.59 9.76
CA LEU A 629 -1.96 50.71 10.49
C LEU A 629 -0.53 51.27 10.49
N ARG A 630 -0.06 51.83 9.37
CA ARG A 630 1.23 52.52 9.29
C ARG A 630 1.29 53.68 10.28
N MET A 631 0.20 54.43 10.45
CA MET A 631 0.15 55.54 11.41
C MET A 631 0.33 55.08 12.85
N VAL A 632 -0.24 53.92 13.22
CA VAL A 632 -0.05 53.33 14.54
C VAL A 632 1.41 52.92 14.75
N PHE A 633 2.02 52.24 13.78
CA PHE A 633 3.43 51.84 13.90
C PHE A 633 4.37 53.05 13.93
N ALA A 634 4.10 54.07 13.11
CA ALA A 634 4.85 55.31 13.13
C ALA A 634 4.79 56.01 14.50
N GLU A 635 3.61 56.11 15.10
CA GLU A 635 3.45 56.73 16.43
C GLU A 635 4.12 55.91 17.54
N ALA A 636 4.10 54.57 17.46
CA ALA A 636 4.86 53.71 18.37
C ALA A 636 6.37 53.94 18.23
N THR A 637 6.90 53.98 17.00
CA THR A 637 8.33 54.26 16.78
C THR A 637 8.71 55.71 17.11
N ALA A 638 7.76 56.65 17.13
CA ALA A 638 8.02 58.03 17.51
C ALA A 638 8.42 58.16 19.00
N GLU A 639 7.94 57.27 19.87
CA GLU A 639 8.43 57.19 21.26
C GLU A 639 9.93 56.83 21.31
N LEU A 640 10.37 55.91 20.45
CA LEU A 640 11.79 55.55 20.33
C LEU A 640 12.62 56.70 19.74
N ILE A 641 12.09 57.43 18.75
CA ILE A 641 12.75 58.62 18.19
C ILE A 641 12.89 59.71 19.27
N ARG A 642 11.84 59.97 20.06
CA ARG A 642 11.89 60.95 21.15
C ARG A 642 12.95 60.60 22.20
N ALA A 643 13.13 59.31 22.50
CA ALA A 643 14.16 58.83 23.42
C ALA A 643 15.60 59.10 22.95
N THR A 644 15.80 59.32 21.64
CA THR A 644 17.11 59.74 21.12
C THR A 644 17.45 61.19 21.43
N GLU A 645 16.47 62.02 21.81
CA GLU A 645 16.64 63.47 22.05
C GLU A 645 17.32 64.22 20.90
N GLY A 646 17.25 63.68 19.68
CA GLY A 646 17.92 64.23 18.49
C GLY A 646 19.41 63.91 18.38
N ASP A 647 19.97 63.05 19.24
CA ASP A 647 21.36 62.59 19.14
C ASP A 647 21.51 61.53 18.04
N GLU A 648 22.13 61.91 16.91
CA GLU A 648 22.37 61.03 15.76
C GLU A 648 23.15 59.75 16.14
N ARG A 649 23.97 59.79 17.19
CA ARG A 649 24.71 58.61 17.68
C ARG A 649 23.78 57.57 18.30
N LYS A 650 22.71 58.00 18.99
CA LYS A 650 21.70 57.09 19.54
C LYS A 650 20.89 56.41 18.42
N ILE A 651 20.62 57.12 17.32
CA ILE A 651 20.01 56.52 16.11
C ILE A 651 20.94 55.47 15.50
N ALA A 652 22.25 55.76 15.43
CA ALA A 652 23.23 54.83 14.92
C ALA A 652 23.35 53.57 15.79
N ILE A 653 23.30 53.69 17.13
CA ILE A 653 23.23 52.54 18.04
C ILE A 653 22.04 51.63 17.70
N ILE A 654 20.86 52.18 17.41
CA ILE A 654 19.69 51.37 17.04
C ILE A 654 19.94 50.65 15.70
N ASN A 655 20.37 51.37 14.66
CA ASN A 655 20.56 50.80 13.32
C ASN A 655 21.70 49.77 13.26
N GLN A 656 22.86 50.11 13.83
CA GLN A 656 24.10 49.34 13.68
C GLN A 656 24.24 48.22 14.70
N ARG A 657 23.69 48.41 15.91
CA ARG A 657 23.94 47.50 17.05
C ARG A 657 22.71 46.78 17.58
N TRP A 658 21.53 47.42 17.62
CA TRP A 658 20.30 46.70 18.01
C TRP A 658 19.77 45.88 16.84
N VAL A 659 19.69 46.49 15.65
CA VAL A 659 19.23 45.83 14.43
C VAL A 659 20.38 45.13 13.70
N GLY A 660 21.56 45.75 13.69
CA GLY A 660 22.79 45.18 13.13
C GLY A 660 23.61 44.39 14.14
N ASN A 661 24.81 43.96 13.73
CA ASN A 661 25.71 43.13 14.53
C ASN A 661 26.97 43.88 15.02
N GLU A 662 27.01 45.22 14.91
CA GLU A 662 28.19 46.00 15.27
C GLU A 662 28.44 46.01 16.79
N THR A 663 29.71 45.94 17.17
CA THR A 663 30.14 45.99 18.56
C THR A 663 30.17 47.43 19.08
N LEU A 664 30.34 47.61 20.40
CA LEU A 664 30.48 48.95 20.98
C LEU A 664 31.73 49.67 20.47
N ASP A 665 32.76 48.91 20.10
CA ASP A 665 34.02 49.43 19.56
C ASP A 665 33.80 49.93 18.13
N ASP A 666 33.10 49.17 17.28
CA ASP A 666 32.80 49.55 15.88
C ASP A 666 31.97 50.85 15.80
N VAL A 667 30.93 50.96 16.62
CA VAL A 667 30.11 52.19 16.72
C VAL A 667 30.95 53.34 17.31
N GLY A 668 31.84 53.05 18.26
CA GLY A 668 32.75 54.03 18.85
C GLY A 668 33.71 54.63 17.82
N GLU A 669 34.29 53.80 16.97
CA GLU A 669 35.16 54.20 15.87
C GLU A 669 34.43 55.07 14.85
N CYS A 670 33.19 54.73 14.49
CA CYS A 670 32.38 55.50 13.53
C CYS A 670 32.15 56.96 13.95
N PHE A 671 32.00 57.23 15.25
CA PHE A 671 31.72 58.57 15.79
C PHE A 671 32.89 59.20 16.52
N GLY A 672 34.07 58.57 16.53
CA GLY A 672 35.27 59.05 17.22
C GLY A 672 35.11 59.15 18.75
N ILE A 673 34.34 58.24 19.35
CA ILE A 673 34.08 58.19 20.80
C ILE A 673 34.51 56.85 21.40
N THR A 674 34.74 56.82 22.71
CA THR A 674 35.18 55.60 23.39
C THR A 674 34.04 54.58 23.50
N ARG A 675 34.40 53.29 23.56
CA ARG A 675 33.48 52.18 23.87
C ARG A 675 32.59 52.46 25.08
N GLU A 676 33.17 52.98 26.17
CA GLU A 676 32.40 53.30 27.38
C GLU A 676 31.42 54.45 27.15
N ARG A 677 31.76 55.41 26.27
CA ARG A 677 30.83 56.48 25.90
C ARG A 677 29.65 55.96 25.09
N VAL A 678 29.87 55.03 24.16
CA VAL A 678 28.78 54.34 23.42
C VAL A 678 27.89 53.58 24.41
N ARG A 679 28.49 52.85 25.37
CA ARG A 679 27.75 52.13 26.41
C ARG A 679 26.87 53.06 27.26
N GLN A 680 27.40 54.22 27.65
CA GLN A 680 26.64 55.24 28.38
C GLN A 680 25.47 55.78 27.55
N LEU A 681 25.68 56.09 26.26
CA LEU A 681 24.62 56.57 25.36
C LEU A 681 23.53 55.51 25.14
N GLU A 682 23.91 54.23 25.05
CA GLU A 682 22.97 53.11 24.93
C GLU A 682 22.15 52.92 26.22
N LEU A 683 22.78 53.01 27.39
CA LEU A 683 22.09 52.94 28.69
C LEU A 683 21.11 54.10 28.86
N ASP A 684 21.53 55.31 28.54
CA ASP A 684 20.73 56.53 28.57
C ASP A 684 19.54 56.43 27.60
N LEU A 685 19.75 55.96 26.37
CA LEU A 685 18.70 55.69 25.40
C LEU A 685 17.66 54.69 25.93
N ARG A 686 18.10 53.56 26.50
CA ARG A 686 17.19 52.56 27.08
C ARG A 686 16.39 53.13 28.25
N GLN A 687 17.03 53.92 29.11
CA GLN A 687 16.35 54.56 30.23
C GLN A 687 15.27 55.52 29.74
N ASN A 688 15.62 56.45 28.84
CA ASN A 688 14.69 57.43 28.30
C ASN A 688 13.51 56.80 27.55
N PHE A 689 13.78 55.72 26.81
CA PHE A 689 12.73 54.98 26.11
C PHE A 689 11.79 54.28 27.09
N ASN A 690 12.33 53.60 28.11
CA ASN A 690 11.53 52.89 29.11
C ASN A 690 10.64 53.81 29.95
N GLU A 691 11.00 55.08 30.13
CA GLU A 691 10.16 56.06 30.83
C GLU A 691 8.91 56.49 30.04
N ASN A 692 8.93 56.42 28.70
CA ASN A 692 7.88 56.98 27.84
C ASN A 692 7.51 56.09 26.63
N ARG A 693 7.40 54.77 26.83
CA ARG A 693 7.08 53.78 25.77
C ARG A 693 5.67 53.16 25.85
N SER A 694 4.72 53.83 26.51
CA SER A 694 3.40 53.26 26.81
C SER A 694 2.58 52.91 25.57
N PHE A 695 2.68 53.69 24.49
CA PHE A 695 1.95 53.41 23.26
C PHE A 695 2.64 52.29 22.48
N TYR A 696 3.97 52.30 22.44
CA TYR A 696 4.78 51.23 21.87
C TYR A 696 4.45 49.88 22.53
N ASP A 697 4.42 49.81 23.86
CA ASP A 697 4.11 48.57 24.60
C ASP A 697 2.68 48.09 24.30
N ALA A 698 1.73 49.01 24.16
CA ALA A 698 0.36 48.67 23.83
C ALA A 698 0.23 48.10 22.41
N VAL A 699 1.01 48.60 21.44
CA VAL A 699 1.09 48.04 20.08
C VAL A 699 1.78 46.69 20.09
N LEU A 700 2.92 46.57 20.76
CA LEU A 700 3.70 45.33 20.83
C LEU A 700 2.88 44.20 21.45
N ALA A 701 2.22 44.45 22.57
CA ALA A 701 1.36 43.46 23.25
C ALA A 701 0.21 42.95 22.35
N LYS A 702 -0.29 43.77 21.41
CA LYS A 702 -1.32 43.33 20.46
C LYS A 702 -0.75 42.43 19.37
N ILE A 703 0.43 42.75 18.87
CA ILE A 703 1.13 41.93 17.87
C ILE A 703 1.55 40.59 18.51
N GLU A 704 2.11 40.61 19.71
CA GLU A 704 2.47 39.40 20.47
C GLU A 704 1.26 38.51 20.74
N ARG A 705 0.12 39.10 21.12
CA ARG A 705 -1.12 38.35 21.31
C ARG A 705 -1.61 37.67 20.02
N PHE A 706 -1.38 38.28 18.85
CA PHE A 706 -1.70 37.67 17.56
C PHE A 706 -0.71 36.55 17.20
N ILE A 707 0.59 36.76 17.42
CA ILE A 707 1.62 35.74 17.19
C ILE A 707 1.38 34.52 18.09
N GLY A 708 0.98 34.75 19.33
CA GLY A 708 0.81 33.70 20.33
C GLY A 708 2.14 33.00 20.62
N ARG A 709 2.11 31.67 20.65
CA ARG A 709 3.32 30.83 20.88
C ARG A 709 4.10 30.58 19.58
N ALA A 710 3.41 30.35 18.47
CA ALA A 710 3.99 30.15 17.16
C ALA A 710 2.98 30.47 16.04
N THR A 711 3.43 31.11 14.97
CA THR A 711 2.63 31.37 13.76
C THR A 711 3.49 31.39 12.51
N ARG A 712 2.86 31.34 11.33
CA ARG A 712 3.55 31.48 10.04
C ARG A 712 3.92 32.93 9.78
N LEU A 713 5.13 33.14 9.25
CA LEU A 713 5.59 34.47 8.86
C LEU A 713 4.67 35.10 7.80
N GLU A 714 4.15 34.30 6.86
CA GLU A 714 3.19 34.75 5.85
C GLU A 714 1.89 35.25 6.49
N THR A 715 1.32 34.48 7.44
CA THR A 715 0.12 34.90 8.18
C THR A 715 0.32 36.20 8.94
N LEU A 716 1.50 36.41 9.54
CA LEU A 716 1.84 37.66 10.20
C LEU A 716 1.94 38.83 9.19
N ARG A 717 2.53 38.60 8.02
CA ARG A 717 2.67 39.59 6.94
C ARG A 717 1.33 39.97 6.31
N ASP A 718 0.43 39.00 6.13
CA ASP A 718 -0.90 39.24 5.58
C ASP A 718 -1.74 40.07 6.56
N ARG A 719 -1.65 39.78 7.85
CA ARG A 719 -2.37 40.53 8.89
C ARG A 719 -1.80 41.93 9.09
N PHE A 720 -0.48 42.08 9.07
CA PHE A 720 0.21 43.35 9.32
C PHE A 720 1.23 43.66 8.23
N PRO A 721 0.78 44.02 7.01
CA PRO A 721 1.67 44.25 5.86
C PRO A 721 2.67 45.37 6.11
N ASN A 722 2.28 46.39 6.87
CA ASN A 722 3.13 47.54 7.21
C ASN A 722 4.32 47.15 8.11
N LEU A 723 4.38 45.93 8.68
CA LEU A 723 5.59 45.45 9.36
C LEU A 723 6.80 45.35 8.41
N THR A 724 6.55 45.20 7.11
CA THR A 724 7.60 45.15 6.08
C THR A 724 7.97 46.51 5.52
N GLU A 725 7.26 47.58 5.90
CA GLU A 725 7.59 48.95 5.49
C GLU A 725 8.76 49.51 6.30
N GLN A 726 9.46 50.48 5.69
CA GLN A 726 10.59 51.16 6.30
C GLN A 726 10.16 52.05 7.47
N ALA A 727 10.82 51.89 8.62
CA ALA A 727 10.57 52.65 9.83
C ALA A 727 11.47 53.90 9.90
N VAL A 728 11.13 54.95 9.16
CA VAL A 728 11.93 56.19 9.12
C VAL A 728 12.01 56.85 10.52
N PRO A 729 13.19 57.30 11.00
CA PRO A 729 14.48 57.43 10.30
C PRO A 729 15.43 56.23 10.40
N PHE A 730 14.96 55.09 10.90
CA PHE A 730 15.78 53.88 11.03
C PHE A 730 15.98 53.20 9.67
N ASP A 731 17.15 52.61 9.46
CA ASP A 731 17.50 51.88 8.23
C ASP A 731 17.02 50.42 8.31
N THR A 732 15.75 50.26 8.66
CA THR A 732 15.13 48.94 8.85
C THR A 732 13.63 49.03 8.69
N THR A 733 12.97 47.87 8.73
CA THR A 733 11.51 47.76 8.70
C THR A 733 10.92 47.79 10.11
N TYR A 734 9.65 48.18 10.25
CA TYR A 734 8.95 48.15 11.55
C TYR A 734 9.05 46.79 12.26
N GLY A 735 8.88 45.68 11.54
CA GLY A 735 8.95 44.33 12.11
C GLY A 735 10.33 44.00 12.69
N LYS A 736 11.41 44.23 11.93
CA LYS A 736 12.79 44.04 12.41
C LYS A 736 13.12 44.94 13.60
N LEU A 737 12.62 46.18 13.61
CA LEU A 737 12.83 47.11 14.70
C LEU A 737 12.17 46.59 16.00
N PHE A 738 10.91 46.19 15.94
CA PHE A 738 10.20 45.61 17.09
C PHE A 738 10.90 44.36 17.64
N THR A 739 11.39 43.48 16.76
CA THR A 739 12.19 42.32 17.17
C THR A 739 13.51 42.71 17.83
N ALA A 740 14.23 43.69 17.28
CA ALA A 740 15.55 44.10 17.76
C ALA A 740 15.52 44.79 19.14
N VAL A 741 14.47 45.56 19.41
CA VAL A 741 14.36 46.37 20.64
C VAL A 741 14.04 45.50 21.85
N ASP A 742 13.05 44.61 21.73
CA ASP A 742 12.50 43.84 22.86
C ASP A 742 12.68 42.32 22.74
N GLY A 743 13.10 41.82 21.59
CA GLY A 743 13.20 40.37 21.36
C GLY A 743 11.85 39.67 21.44
N ALA A 744 10.75 40.39 21.21
CA ALA A 744 9.37 39.94 21.42
C ALA A 744 9.01 38.65 20.68
N TRP A 745 9.65 38.39 19.55
CA TRP A 745 9.51 37.16 18.79
C TRP A 745 10.78 36.82 18.02
N VAL A 746 10.91 35.55 17.65
CA VAL A 746 12.02 35.03 16.84
C VAL A 746 11.47 34.60 15.49
N VAL A 747 12.13 35.00 14.40
CA VAL A 747 11.77 34.58 13.04
C VAL A 747 12.81 33.60 12.52
N ARG A 748 12.39 32.38 12.17
CA ARG A 748 13.27 31.33 11.62
C ARG A 748 12.48 30.40 10.70
N ASP A 749 13.06 30.01 9.56
CA ASP A 749 12.50 29.02 8.63
C ASP A 749 11.01 29.25 8.23
N GLY A 750 10.64 30.52 8.07
CA GLY A 750 9.26 30.93 7.71
C GLY A 750 8.26 30.87 8.86
N TRP A 751 8.73 30.73 10.10
CA TRP A 751 7.96 30.77 11.33
C TRP A 751 8.30 31.97 12.19
N VAL A 752 7.35 32.36 13.03
CA VAL A 752 7.50 33.39 14.06
C VAL A 752 7.12 32.76 15.40
N PHE A 753 8.05 32.75 16.34
CA PHE A 753 7.92 32.09 17.64
C PHE A 753 7.97 33.09 18.79
N SER A 754 7.29 32.78 19.89
CA SER A 754 7.64 33.40 21.18
C SER A 754 9.05 32.95 21.59
N PRO A 755 9.86 33.78 22.26
CA PRO A 755 11.28 33.53 22.46
C PRO A 755 11.63 32.21 23.17
N SER A 756 10.77 31.71 24.07
CA SER A 756 10.98 30.46 24.80
C SER A 756 10.37 29.23 24.14
N PHE A 757 9.65 29.39 23.02
CA PHE A 757 8.79 28.31 22.51
C PHE A 757 9.55 27.04 22.17
N GLU A 758 10.68 27.15 21.47
CA GLU A 758 11.44 25.97 21.02
C GLU A 758 11.97 25.15 22.21
N ASP A 759 12.52 25.83 23.22
CA ASP A 759 13.05 25.20 24.44
C ASP A 759 11.91 24.60 25.28
N ASP A 760 10.82 25.35 25.48
CA ASP A 760 9.62 24.90 26.19
C ASP A 760 9.02 23.66 25.50
N PHE A 761 9.01 23.64 24.17
CA PHE A 761 8.42 22.57 23.38
C PHE A 761 9.27 21.29 23.43
N GLN A 762 10.60 21.39 23.38
CA GLN A 762 11.48 20.24 23.56
C GLN A 762 11.38 19.65 24.97
N GLN A 763 11.35 20.51 25.99
CA GLN A 763 11.19 20.06 27.38
C GLN A 763 9.83 19.39 27.60
N LEU A 764 8.77 19.92 26.97
CA LEU A 764 7.44 19.34 27.02
C LEU A 764 7.43 17.93 26.39
N LEU A 765 8.02 17.76 25.21
CA LEU A 765 8.10 16.45 24.56
C LEU A 765 8.85 15.42 25.42
N GLU A 766 9.92 15.81 26.11
CA GLU A 766 10.68 14.89 26.96
C GLU A 766 9.93 14.55 28.26
N THR A 767 9.14 15.49 28.79
CA THR A 767 8.38 15.28 30.04
C THR A 767 7.16 14.39 29.84
N GLU A 768 6.49 14.50 28.70
CA GLU A 768 5.26 13.75 28.39
C GLU A 768 5.52 12.38 27.76
N LYS A 769 6.79 12.08 27.44
CA LYS A 769 7.20 10.82 26.81
C LYS A 769 7.06 9.65 27.77
N ASP A 770 6.39 8.60 27.32
CA ASP A 770 6.31 7.35 28.06
C ASP A 770 7.61 6.52 27.96
N GLU A 771 7.62 5.34 28.59
CA GLU A 771 8.77 4.42 28.56
C GLU A 771 9.10 3.86 27.15
N PHE A 772 8.17 3.97 26.20
CA PHE A 772 8.31 3.50 24.83
C PHE A 772 8.68 4.60 23.84
N GLY A 773 8.80 5.85 24.31
CA GLY A 773 9.14 6.98 23.46
C GLY A 773 7.94 7.64 22.79
N VAL A 774 6.73 7.42 23.31
CA VAL A 774 5.45 7.84 22.74
C VAL A 774 4.82 8.95 23.59
N VAL A 775 4.23 9.93 22.91
CA VAL A 775 3.50 11.06 23.50
C VAL A 775 2.15 11.22 22.83
N PHE A 776 1.09 11.54 23.58
CA PHE A 776 -0.20 11.88 23.01
C PHE A 776 -0.22 13.31 22.45
N LYS A 777 -0.66 13.47 21.20
CA LYS A 777 -0.77 14.78 20.53
C LYS A 777 -1.69 15.74 21.28
N HIS A 778 -2.77 15.22 21.87
CA HIS A 778 -3.72 16.05 22.60
C HIS A 778 -3.05 16.79 23.77
N ASP A 779 -2.20 16.09 24.52
CA ASP A 779 -1.49 16.66 25.67
C ASP A 779 -0.50 17.74 25.24
N ILE A 780 0.18 17.50 24.11
CA ILE A 780 1.08 18.50 23.51
C ILE A 780 0.32 19.73 23.01
N ILE A 781 -0.81 19.56 22.32
CA ILE A 781 -1.63 20.69 21.85
C ILE A 781 -2.11 21.53 23.03
N ALA A 782 -2.64 20.87 24.07
CA ALA A 782 -3.15 21.54 25.26
C ALA A 782 -2.05 22.31 26.02
N LYS A 783 -0.86 21.73 26.17
CA LYS A 783 0.24 22.30 26.96
C LYS A 783 1.12 23.28 26.15
N ALA A 784 1.33 23.05 24.86
CA ALA A 784 2.11 23.94 23.99
C ALA A 784 1.32 25.19 23.57
N GLY A 785 -0.02 25.17 23.68
CA GLY A 785 -0.86 26.33 23.37
C GLY A 785 -0.86 26.70 21.88
N ILE A 786 -0.63 25.73 21.01
CA ILE A 786 -0.69 25.87 19.54
C ILE A 786 -1.80 24.97 19.00
N ASN A 787 -2.43 25.36 17.89
CA ASN A 787 -3.47 24.53 17.30
C ASN A 787 -2.87 23.32 16.56
N GLU A 788 -3.69 22.27 16.37
CA GLU A 788 -3.28 21.01 15.75
C GLU A 788 -2.69 21.19 14.34
N ARG A 789 -3.26 22.11 13.55
CA ARG A 789 -2.79 22.39 12.20
C ARG A 789 -1.35 22.92 12.20
N LEU A 790 -1.06 23.90 13.07
CA LEU A 790 0.27 24.48 13.22
C LEU A 790 1.25 23.45 13.79
N LEU A 791 0.82 22.63 14.77
CA LEU A 791 1.65 21.55 15.32
C LEU A 791 2.04 20.54 14.24
N ASN A 792 1.08 20.01 13.47
CA ASN A 792 1.36 19.04 12.41
C ASN A 792 2.28 19.63 11.33
N GLU A 793 2.10 20.91 11.01
CA GLU A 793 2.94 21.61 10.04
C GLU A 793 4.37 21.82 10.55
N TYR A 794 4.54 22.19 11.82
CA TYR A 794 5.84 22.32 12.48
C TYR A 794 6.57 20.97 12.58
N LEU A 795 5.86 19.91 13.00
CA LEU A 795 6.40 18.55 13.08
C LEU A 795 6.88 18.04 11.71
N THR A 796 6.10 18.27 10.65
CA THR A 796 6.42 17.78 9.30
C THR A 796 7.64 18.50 8.71
N ARG A 797 7.76 19.82 8.93
CA ARG A 797 8.83 20.62 8.28
C ARG A 797 10.12 20.70 9.08
N GLU A 798 10.03 20.90 10.40
CA GLU A 798 11.21 21.21 11.22
C GLU A 798 11.75 19.99 11.97
N LEU A 799 10.87 19.09 12.42
CA LEU A 799 11.24 17.95 13.28
C LEU A 799 11.20 16.58 12.57
N GLY A 800 10.91 16.56 11.26
CA GLY A 800 10.41 15.38 10.54
C GLY A 800 11.17 14.05 10.73
N GLN A 801 12.51 14.05 10.82
CA GLN A 801 13.27 12.79 11.05
C GLN A 801 13.38 12.38 12.52
N LYS A 802 13.19 13.31 13.46
CA LYS A 802 13.33 13.08 14.90
C LYS A 802 12.02 12.65 15.55
N VAL A 803 10.91 13.21 15.07
CA VAL A 803 9.57 12.94 15.61
C VAL A 803 8.66 12.39 14.53
N ILE A 804 8.11 11.19 14.73
CA ILE A 804 7.16 10.56 13.80
C ILE A 804 5.76 10.65 14.38
N ALA A 805 4.83 11.25 13.62
CA ALA A 805 3.43 11.33 14.01
C ALA A 805 2.63 10.13 13.48
N ILE A 806 1.98 9.35 14.37
CA ILE A 806 1.14 8.20 14.02
C ILE A 806 -0.21 8.33 14.75
N LYS A 807 -1.30 8.50 14.00
CA LYS A 807 -2.65 8.80 14.54
C LYS A 807 -2.58 9.98 15.53
N ASP A 808 -3.03 9.76 16.77
CA ASP A 808 -3.04 10.72 17.87
C ASP A 808 -1.75 10.71 18.72
N HIS A 809 -0.69 10.04 18.25
CA HIS A 809 0.56 9.88 18.97
C HIS A 809 1.76 10.47 18.22
N LEU A 810 2.79 10.82 18.98
CA LEU A 810 4.10 11.29 18.51
C LEU A 810 5.17 10.37 19.07
N ILE A 811 6.06 9.88 18.21
CA ILE A 811 7.22 9.08 18.59
C ILE A 811 8.43 10.02 18.64
N VAL A 812 8.93 10.34 19.83
CA VAL A 812 9.92 11.40 20.07
C VAL A 812 11.38 10.91 19.89
N ASP A 813 11.60 9.59 19.94
CA ASP A 813 12.93 8.95 19.81
C ASP A 813 13.02 8.00 18.60
N ALA A 814 12.67 8.49 17.43
CA ALA A 814 12.69 7.69 16.19
C ALA A 814 14.12 7.41 15.66
N GLY A 815 15.17 7.40 16.48
CA GLY A 815 16.55 7.25 16.02
C GLY A 815 16.94 5.84 15.55
N SER A 816 16.31 4.78 16.09
CA SER A 816 16.60 3.38 15.76
C SER A 816 15.38 2.63 15.23
N HIS A 817 15.59 1.65 14.34
CA HIS A 817 14.49 0.82 13.82
C HIS A 817 13.76 0.04 14.93
N ASN A 818 14.48 -0.37 15.98
CA ASN A 818 13.90 -1.10 17.11
C ASN A 818 13.05 -0.18 17.99
N SER A 819 13.56 1.02 18.32
CA SER A 819 12.79 2.00 19.12
C SER A 819 11.49 2.39 18.42
N ARG A 820 11.53 2.55 17.09
CA ARG A 820 10.32 2.81 16.29
C ARG A 820 9.34 1.63 16.34
N ALA A 821 9.82 0.40 16.22
CA ALA A 821 8.98 -0.79 16.29
C ALA A 821 8.35 -0.97 17.68
N VAL A 822 9.10 -0.74 18.74
CA VAL A 822 8.62 -0.78 20.14
C VAL A 822 7.55 0.28 20.37
N ALA A 823 7.80 1.52 19.97
CA ALA A 823 6.82 2.61 20.06
C ALA A 823 5.54 2.30 19.28
N LEU A 824 5.69 1.74 18.07
CA LEU A 824 4.56 1.36 17.24
C LEU A 824 3.72 0.24 17.88
N LEU A 825 4.35 -0.83 18.36
CA LEU A 825 3.65 -1.92 19.03
C LEU A 825 2.93 -1.42 20.29
N SER A 826 3.54 -0.52 21.07
CA SER A 826 2.91 0.11 22.23
C SER A 826 1.63 0.89 21.85
N ILE A 827 1.68 1.68 20.77
CA ILE A 827 0.55 2.50 20.31
C ILE A 827 -0.65 1.63 19.90
N PHE A 828 -0.40 0.52 19.22
CA PHE A 828 -1.48 -0.30 18.67
C PHE A 828 -1.94 -1.42 19.60
N GLY A 829 -1.11 -1.87 20.53
CA GLY A 829 -1.49 -2.82 21.58
C GLY A 829 -1.61 -4.29 21.15
N ASP A 830 -1.33 -4.62 19.88
CA ASP A 830 -1.46 -5.97 19.33
C ASP A 830 -0.18 -6.45 18.59
N PRO A 831 0.09 -7.77 18.55
CA PRO A 831 1.24 -8.30 17.81
C PRO A 831 1.15 -8.01 16.31
N MET A 832 2.22 -7.50 15.74
CA MET A 832 2.26 -7.07 14.34
C MET A 832 3.24 -7.88 13.50
N THR A 833 2.89 -8.10 12.24
CA THR A 833 3.82 -8.66 11.26
C THR A 833 4.93 -7.69 10.92
N MET A 834 6.05 -8.22 10.42
CA MET A 834 7.14 -7.40 9.91
C MET A 834 6.67 -6.41 8.82
N LYS A 835 5.72 -6.83 8.00
CA LYS A 835 5.15 -6.03 6.90
C LYS A 835 4.26 -4.90 7.44
N GLU A 836 3.47 -5.17 8.47
CA GLU A 836 2.67 -4.15 9.17
C GLU A 836 3.57 -3.09 9.83
N ILE A 837 4.61 -3.52 10.55
CA ILE A 837 5.59 -2.61 11.16
C ILE A 837 6.28 -1.76 10.08
N GLN A 838 6.64 -2.36 8.94
CA GLN A 838 7.23 -1.63 7.81
C GLN A 838 6.25 -0.64 7.17
N ASN A 839 4.98 -1.02 6.97
CA ASN A 839 3.97 -0.16 6.38
C ASN A 839 3.76 1.13 7.20
N HIS A 840 3.88 1.03 8.53
CA HIS A 840 3.78 2.19 9.42
C HIS A 840 5.06 3.04 9.51
N LEU A 841 6.24 2.47 9.26
CA LEU A 841 7.54 3.13 9.50
C LEU A 841 8.36 3.44 8.22
N GLY A 842 7.91 2.98 7.05
CA GLY A 842 8.53 3.26 5.74
C GLY A 842 9.64 2.27 5.32
N THR A 843 10.53 2.71 4.42
CA THR A 843 11.51 1.84 3.75
C THR A 843 12.54 1.25 4.72
N MET A 844 12.39 -0.04 5.03
CA MET A 844 13.37 -0.87 5.73
C MET A 844 13.85 -2.04 4.86
N ASN A 845 15.11 -2.44 5.05
CA ASN A 845 15.60 -3.72 4.55
C ASN A 845 15.11 -4.84 5.48
N MET A 846 14.17 -5.66 4.99
CA MET A 846 13.48 -6.70 5.76
C MET A 846 14.42 -7.73 6.39
N ARG A 847 15.53 -8.04 5.73
CA ARG A 847 16.52 -9.01 6.24
C ARG A 847 17.32 -8.43 7.40
N SER A 848 17.63 -7.13 7.35
CA SER A 848 18.36 -6.46 8.42
C SER A 848 17.46 -6.19 9.63
N ALA A 849 16.23 -5.75 9.40
CA ALA A 849 15.28 -5.47 10.47
C ALA A 849 14.90 -6.73 11.26
N ARG A 850 14.76 -7.90 10.61
CA ARG A 850 14.48 -9.17 11.31
C ARG A 850 15.57 -9.55 12.31
N ASN A 851 16.83 -9.38 11.92
CA ASN A 851 17.98 -9.65 12.79
C ASN A 851 18.07 -8.61 13.93
N GLN A 852 17.72 -7.36 13.66
CA GLN A 852 17.72 -6.29 14.67
C GLN A 852 16.61 -6.47 15.71
N TYR A 853 15.41 -6.89 15.29
CA TYR A 853 14.29 -7.16 16.22
C TYR A 853 14.59 -8.36 17.11
N ALA A 854 15.16 -9.43 16.54
CA ALA A 854 15.60 -10.60 17.30
C ALA A 854 16.67 -10.31 18.37
N SER A 855 17.39 -9.18 18.23
CA SER A 855 18.43 -8.77 19.19
C SER A 855 17.94 -7.78 20.27
N ASP A 856 16.72 -7.22 20.13
CA ASP A 856 16.18 -6.29 21.12
C ASP A 856 15.36 -7.04 22.17
N PRO A 857 15.72 -6.98 23.46
CA PRO A 857 15.05 -7.74 24.52
C PRO A 857 13.60 -7.28 24.76
N ARG A 858 13.18 -6.13 24.24
CA ARG A 858 11.80 -5.63 24.37
C ARG A 858 10.86 -6.21 23.32
N LEU A 859 11.39 -6.88 22.29
CA LEU A 859 10.62 -7.47 21.19
C LEU A 859 10.74 -8.99 21.25
N ILE A 860 9.60 -9.67 21.13
CA ILE A 860 9.54 -11.14 21.06
C ILE A 860 8.79 -11.56 19.81
N LYS A 861 9.21 -12.65 19.20
CA LYS A 861 8.49 -13.27 18.09
C LYS A 861 7.40 -14.15 18.68
N VAL A 862 6.14 -14.01 18.26
CA VAL A 862 4.99 -14.72 18.86
C VAL A 862 4.27 -15.65 17.89
N SER A 863 4.60 -15.58 16.60
CA SER A 863 4.08 -16.47 15.55
C SER A 863 5.08 -16.60 14.41
N GLY A 864 4.75 -17.29 13.31
CA GLY A 864 5.63 -17.44 12.14
C GLY A 864 6.24 -16.12 11.62
N ASP A 865 5.48 -15.03 11.71
CA ASP A 865 5.80 -13.72 11.14
C ASP A 865 5.47 -12.49 12.00
N GLN A 866 4.85 -12.66 13.19
CA GLN A 866 4.51 -11.55 14.09
C GLN A 866 5.50 -11.34 15.24
N TRP A 867 5.58 -10.08 15.67
CA TRP A 867 6.35 -9.57 16.79
C TRP A 867 5.44 -8.85 17.79
N ALA A 868 5.77 -8.95 19.07
CA ALA A 868 5.04 -8.33 20.18
C ALA A 868 6.01 -7.69 21.17
N LEU A 869 5.48 -6.85 22.07
CA LEU A 869 6.26 -6.38 23.21
C LEU A 869 6.43 -7.50 24.23
N ALA A 870 7.66 -7.68 24.71
CA ALA A 870 7.96 -8.66 25.75
C ALA A 870 7.15 -8.44 27.04
N SER A 871 6.79 -7.18 27.34
CA SER A 871 5.99 -6.79 28.51
C SER A 871 4.55 -7.29 28.46
N TRP A 872 4.03 -7.73 27.31
CA TRP A 872 2.67 -8.26 27.18
C TRP A 872 2.52 -9.68 27.72
N GLY A 873 3.62 -10.36 28.05
CA GLY A 873 3.59 -11.70 28.65
C GLY A 873 3.17 -12.81 27.67
N ILE A 874 3.21 -12.56 26.36
CA ILE A 874 2.91 -13.55 25.33
C ILE A 874 4.09 -14.54 25.21
N PRO A 875 3.86 -15.86 25.13
CA PRO A 875 4.92 -16.83 24.91
C PRO A 875 5.70 -16.61 23.60
N GLU A 876 7.02 -16.81 23.64
CA GLU A 876 7.89 -16.65 22.48
C GLU A 876 7.77 -17.84 21.51
N PHE A 877 7.45 -17.58 20.25
CA PHE A 877 7.48 -18.53 19.16
C PHE A 877 8.87 -18.57 18.49
N ARG A 878 9.63 -19.64 18.75
CA ARG A 878 10.98 -19.83 18.19
C ARG A 878 10.95 -20.48 16.82
N THR A 879 10.51 -21.73 16.76
CA THR A 879 10.36 -22.50 15.52
C THR A 879 9.13 -23.42 15.62
N ILE A 880 8.63 -23.89 14.47
CA ILE A 880 7.51 -24.86 14.41
C ILE A 880 7.86 -26.14 15.17
N VAL A 881 9.10 -26.62 15.02
CA VAL A 881 9.58 -27.83 15.69
C VAL A 881 9.67 -27.63 17.20
N ASP A 882 10.19 -26.49 17.66
CA ASP A 882 10.30 -26.20 19.09
C ASP A 882 8.92 -26.08 19.72
N TRP A 883 7.97 -25.43 19.05
CA TRP A 883 6.60 -25.31 19.51
C TRP A 883 5.90 -26.68 19.59
N ILE A 884 6.00 -27.53 18.54
CA ILE A 884 5.44 -28.90 18.57
C ILE A 884 6.06 -29.71 19.71
N ALA A 885 7.37 -29.60 19.91
CA ALA A 885 8.08 -30.30 20.97
C ALA A 885 7.63 -29.82 22.37
N GLU A 886 7.43 -28.51 22.58
CA GLU A 886 6.90 -27.96 23.83
C GLU A 886 5.49 -28.48 24.12
N GLN A 887 4.62 -28.57 23.12
CA GLN A 887 3.28 -29.16 23.31
C GLN A 887 3.34 -30.64 23.70
N VAL A 888 4.26 -31.40 23.10
CA VAL A 888 4.50 -32.81 23.46
C VAL A 888 5.05 -32.94 24.87
N ASP A 889 5.96 -32.05 25.27
CA ASP A 889 6.54 -32.06 26.62
C ASP A 889 5.50 -31.64 27.69
N GLU A 890 4.58 -30.71 27.36
CA GLU A 890 3.45 -30.32 28.22
C GLU A 890 2.43 -31.45 28.42
N GLU A 891 2.03 -32.14 27.34
CA GLU A 891 1.15 -33.30 27.43
C GLU A 891 1.80 -34.42 28.25
N ALA A 892 3.10 -34.66 28.06
CA ALA A 892 3.83 -35.64 28.85
C ALA A 892 3.88 -35.29 30.34
N ALA A 893 4.01 -34.01 30.69
CA ALA A 893 3.96 -33.56 32.08
C ALA A 893 2.57 -33.77 32.70
N ILE A 894 1.50 -33.45 31.98
CA ILE A 894 0.11 -33.64 32.42
C ILE A 894 -0.20 -35.13 32.63
N SER A 895 0.18 -35.98 31.67
CA SER A 895 -0.01 -37.42 31.74
C SER A 895 0.79 -38.06 32.89
N ALA A 896 2.01 -37.56 33.16
CA ALA A 896 2.80 -37.98 34.32
C ALA A 896 2.17 -37.59 35.67
N GLU A 897 1.56 -36.41 35.79
CA GLU A 897 0.83 -35.99 36.99
C GLU A 897 -0.45 -36.82 37.20
N ALA A 898 -1.09 -37.28 36.13
CA ALA A 898 -2.25 -38.16 36.15
C ALA A 898 -1.91 -39.64 36.37
N GLY A 899 -0.63 -40.04 36.24
CA GLY A 899 -0.17 -41.42 36.35
C GLY A 899 -0.47 -42.29 35.12
N GLU A 900 -0.65 -41.67 33.96
CA GLU A 900 -0.97 -42.31 32.67
C GLU A 900 0.26 -42.32 31.75
N GLU A 901 0.34 -43.28 30.80
CA GLU A 901 1.40 -43.26 29.78
C GLU A 901 1.11 -42.16 28.74
N PRO A 902 2.10 -41.28 28.42
CA PRO A 902 1.89 -40.21 27.46
C PRO A 902 1.67 -40.77 26.06
N GLN A 903 0.50 -40.49 25.50
CA GLN A 903 0.16 -40.88 24.12
C GLN A 903 0.76 -39.93 23.09
N GLY A 904 1.24 -38.76 23.52
CA GLY A 904 1.68 -37.66 22.66
C GLY A 904 0.52 -36.75 22.28
N VAL A 905 0.80 -35.77 21.45
CA VAL A 905 -0.17 -34.75 21.04
C VAL A 905 -0.79 -35.13 19.71
N SER A 906 -2.11 -35.09 19.60
CA SER A 906 -2.81 -35.37 18.34
C SER A 906 -2.33 -34.44 17.22
N LEU A 907 -2.00 -35.01 16.06
CA LEU A 907 -1.65 -34.23 14.87
C LEU A 907 -2.81 -33.31 14.45
N ALA A 908 -4.06 -33.75 14.63
CA ALA A 908 -5.24 -32.93 14.36
C ALA A 908 -5.30 -31.71 15.29
N PHE A 909 -4.91 -31.87 16.56
CA PHE A 909 -4.80 -30.73 17.49
C PHE A 909 -3.70 -29.77 17.04
N LEU A 910 -2.51 -30.26 16.69
CA LEU A 910 -1.42 -29.39 16.22
C LEU A 910 -1.84 -28.61 14.97
N ILE A 911 -2.51 -29.26 14.02
CA ILE A 911 -3.03 -28.63 12.81
C ILE A 911 -4.09 -27.57 13.13
N SER A 912 -4.96 -27.80 14.12
CA SER A 912 -5.94 -26.79 14.56
C SER A 912 -5.29 -25.48 15.04
N GLN A 913 -4.00 -25.50 15.39
CA GLN A 913 -3.25 -24.31 15.81
C GLN A 913 -2.51 -23.62 14.65
N ALA A 914 -2.59 -24.13 13.42
CA ALA A 914 -1.92 -23.61 12.23
C ALA A 914 -2.24 -22.13 11.99
N ASP A 915 -3.52 -21.77 12.01
CA ASP A 915 -3.99 -20.41 11.76
C ASP A 915 -3.56 -19.46 12.88
N ARG A 916 -3.65 -19.91 14.13
CA ARG A 916 -3.18 -19.14 15.31
C ARG A 916 -1.70 -18.81 15.22
N LEU A 917 -0.88 -19.76 14.77
CA LEU A 917 0.57 -19.59 14.62
C LEU A 917 0.98 -18.97 13.29
N ARG A 918 0.02 -18.72 12.38
CA ARG A 918 0.23 -18.25 11.00
C ARG A 918 1.26 -19.10 10.26
N ILE A 919 1.12 -20.42 10.35
CA ILE A 919 1.94 -21.40 9.65
C ILE A 919 1.04 -22.33 8.84
N THR A 920 1.50 -22.77 7.67
CA THR A 920 0.69 -23.68 6.84
C THR A 920 0.54 -25.05 7.47
N GLU A 921 -0.62 -25.71 7.28
CA GLU A 921 -0.81 -27.10 7.73
C GLU A 921 0.28 -28.03 7.19
N GLY A 922 0.66 -27.83 5.92
CA GLY A 922 1.74 -28.59 5.27
C GLY A 922 3.06 -28.46 6.02
N SER A 923 3.34 -27.30 6.63
CA SER A 923 4.54 -27.12 7.46
C SER A 923 4.43 -27.89 8.78
N ILE A 924 3.28 -27.85 9.47
CA ILE A 924 3.09 -28.64 10.70
C ILE A 924 3.23 -30.13 10.39
N ARG A 925 2.60 -30.62 9.32
CA ARG A 925 2.72 -32.03 8.89
C ARG A 925 4.16 -32.40 8.51
N ALA A 926 4.88 -31.51 7.83
CA ALA A 926 6.28 -31.72 7.48
C ALA A 926 7.19 -31.79 8.72
N TYR A 927 6.88 -31.02 9.77
CA TYR A 927 7.66 -30.97 11.00
C TYR A 927 7.17 -31.93 12.11
N ALA A 928 5.95 -32.47 12.01
CA ALA A 928 5.39 -33.44 12.96
C ALA A 928 6.16 -34.77 13.01
N ALA A 929 6.92 -35.09 11.96
CA ALA A 929 7.84 -36.23 11.90
C ALA A 929 9.30 -35.79 11.68
N SER A 930 9.63 -34.56 12.11
CA SER A 930 11.01 -34.05 12.04
C SER A 930 11.89 -34.62 13.16
N ASP A 931 13.20 -34.43 13.03
CA ASP A 931 14.20 -35.02 13.92
C ASP A 931 13.87 -34.78 15.42
N GLY A 932 13.75 -35.88 16.19
CA GLY A 932 13.35 -35.86 17.60
C GLY A 932 11.84 -36.01 17.86
N LEU A 933 11.01 -36.05 16.83
CA LEU A 933 9.56 -36.28 16.88
C LEU A 933 9.18 -37.45 15.96
N GLU A 934 8.16 -38.21 16.32
CA GLU A 934 7.59 -39.26 15.48
C GLU A 934 6.06 -39.16 15.44
N LEU A 935 5.49 -39.46 14.28
CA LEU A 935 4.05 -39.53 14.08
C LEU A 935 3.61 -41.00 14.13
N VAL A 936 2.94 -41.40 15.21
CA VAL A 936 2.46 -42.77 15.43
C VAL A 936 0.95 -42.73 15.66
N ASN A 937 0.19 -43.47 14.84
CA ASN A 937 -1.27 -43.58 14.94
C ASN A 937 -2.01 -42.22 14.99
N GLY A 938 -1.49 -41.19 14.32
CA GLY A 938 -2.09 -39.85 14.30
C GLY A 938 -1.69 -38.96 15.48
N TYR A 939 -0.82 -39.43 16.38
CA TYR A 939 -0.26 -38.67 17.49
C TYR A 939 1.22 -38.40 17.25
N VAL A 940 1.65 -37.18 17.53
CA VAL A 940 3.04 -36.76 17.53
C VAL A 940 3.60 -36.96 18.92
N ARG A 941 4.65 -37.75 19.03
CA ARG A 941 5.35 -38.01 20.29
C ARG A 941 6.86 -37.89 20.09
N ARG A 942 7.63 -37.92 21.15
CA ARG A 942 9.09 -38.01 21.04
C ARG A 942 9.46 -39.31 20.34
N SER A 943 10.33 -39.25 19.34
CA SER A 943 10.82 -40.44 18.64
C SER A 943 11.55 -41.36 19.63
N GLU A 944 11.12 -42.61 19.76
CA GLU A 944 11.84 -43.62 20.56
C GLU A 944 13.19 -44.00 19.92
N SER A 945 13.41 -43.57 18.67
CA SER A 945 14.64 -43.79 17.92
C SER A 945 15.26 -42.48 17.45
N ASP A 946 15.78 -41.65 18.36
CA ASP A 946 16.77 -40.64 17.95
C ASP A 946 17.79 -40.20 19.01
N ASN A 947 17.86 -40.89 20.15
CA ASN A 947 19.01 -40.78 21.04
C ASN A 947 20.15 -41.75 20.67
N ALA A 948 20.07 -42.51 19.57
CA ALA A 948 21.03 -43.58 19.25
C ALA A 948 21.85 -43.40 17.96
N THR A 949 21.43 -42.55 17.02
CA THR A 949 22.07 -42.48 15.69
C THR A 949 23.04 -41.31 15.58
N VAL A 950 24.30 -41.64 15.27
CA VAL A 950 25.38 -40.67 15.04
C VAL A 950 25.10 -39.85 13.77
N ILE A 951 25.33 -38.53 13.81
CA ILE A 951 25.00 -37.62 12.70
C ILE A 951 26.03 -37.70 11.57
N GLY A 952 25.56 -37.87 10.32
CA GLY A 952 26.36 -37.75 9.11
C GLY A 952 26.92 -39.08 8.60
N GLY A 953 27.37 -39.12 7.34
CA GLY A 953 28.10 -40.27 6.79
C GLY A 953 29.57 -40.32 7.25
N PRO A 954 30.36 -41.31 6.80
CA PRO A 954 31.77 -41.40 7.13
C PRO A 954 32.53 -40.09 6.82
N ILE A 955 33.49 -39.72 7.67
CA ILE A 955 34.31 -38.51 7.46
C ILE A 955 35.06 -38.52 6.11
N SER A 956 35.43 -39.72 5.65
CA SER A 956 36.06 -39.96 4.34
C SER A 956 35.14 -39.77 3.13
N GLU A 957 33.84 -39.55 3.32
CA GLU A 957 32.89 -39.28 2.24
C GLU A 957 32.37 -37.84 2.28
N SER A 958 32.90 -37.01 3.17
CA SER A 958 32.48 -35.62 3.33
C SER A 958 33.23 -34.68 2.38
N ASN A 959 32.48 -33.74 1.80
CA ASN A 959 33.05 -32.71 0.93
C ASN A 959 33.95 -31.73 1.72
N GLY A 960 35.05 -31.31 1.11
CA GLY A 960 36.02 -30.37 1.70
C GLY A 960 36.98 -30.97 2.74
N LEU A 961 36.81 -32.24 3.13
CA LEU A 961 37.70 -32.94 4.06
C LEU A 961 38.76 -33.76 3.32
N TYR A 962 40.01 -33.58 3.74
CA TYR A 962 41.18 -34.24 3.17
C TYR A 962 42.07 -34.80 4.29
N PHE A 963 42.72 -35.92 4.01
CA PHE A 963 43.62 -36.59 4.95
C PHE A 963 45.04 -36.05 4.79
N ARG A 964 45.63 -35.55 5.87
CA ARG A 964 46.99 -34.99 5.93
C ARG A 964 47.63 -35.33 7.27
N ASP A 965 48.92 -35.64 7.25
CA ASP A 965 49.71 -35.85 8.48
C ASP A 965 49.07 -36.87 9.43
N GLY A 966 48.42 -37.89 8.86
CA GLY A 966 47.73 -38.96 9.59
C GLY A 966 46.37 -38.59 10.17
N GLN A 967 45.80 -37.42 9.86
CA GLN A 967 44.56 -36.89 10.46
C GLN A 967 43.65 -36.19 9.42
N TRP A 968 42.38 -36.03 9.74
CA TRP A 968 41.41 -35.34 8.86
C TRP A 968 41.46 -33.83 9.04
N HIS A 969 41.53 -33.13 7.91
CA HIS A 969 41.58 -31.67 7.86
C HIS A 969 40.50 -31.12 6.92
N LEU A 970 39.83 -30.06 7.33
CA LEU A 970 38.89 -29.31 6.49
C LEU A 970 39.63 -28.19 5.78
N LEU A 971 39.55 -28.15 4.44
CA LEU A 971 40.03 -27.04 3.65
C LEU A 971 38.96 -25.94 3.61
N LEU A 972 39.26 -24.78 4.18
CA LEU A 972 38.32 -23.66 4.28
C LEU A 972 38.85 -22.41 3.58
N THR A 973 38.05 -21.79 2.73
CA THR A 973 38.29 -20.43 2.21
C THR A 973 37.62 -19.41 3.13
N LEU A 974 38.39 -18.43 3.59
CA LEU A 974 37.94 -17.48 4.61
C LEU A 974 36.97 -16.44 4.05
N SER A 975 35.82 -16.28 4.72
CA SER A 975 34.83 -15.24 4.44
C SER A 975 35.02 -14.04 5.37
N LYS A 976 34.34 -12.91 5.08
CA LYS A 976 34.32 -11.75 5.98
C LYS A 976 33.73 -12.07 7.36
N ASP A 977 32.86 -13.06 7.46
CA ASP A 977 32.20 -13.43 8.72
C ASP A 977 33.12 -14.28 9.61
N HIS A 978 33.99 -15.10 9.03
CA HIS A 978 35.05 -15.81 9.76
C HIS A 978 36.03 -14.81 10.41
N ILE A 979 36.42 -13.76 9.67
CA ILE A 979 37.31 -12.70 10.16
C ILE A 979 36.65 -11.88 11.28
N ARG A 980 35.34 -11.61 11.19
CA ARG A 980 34.58 -10.90 12.24
C ARG A 980 34.41 -11.72 13.52
N GLY A 981 34.55 -13.05 13.41
CA GLY A 981 34.48 -13.98 14.53
C GLY A 981 33.11 -14.59 14.76
N SER A 982 32.35 -14.81 13.68
CA SER A 982 31.15 -15.65 13.72
C SER A 982 31.53 -17.13 13.70
N GLY A 983 30.77 -17.96 14.41
CA GLY A 983 30.80 -19.41 14.19
C GLY A 983 30.28 -19.76 12.78
N PHE A 984 30.58 -20.96 12.30
CA PHE A 984 30.23 -21.38 10.94
C PHE A 984 29.84 -22.86 10.88
N GLY A 985 29.11 -23.23 9.83
CA GLY A 985 28.70 -24.61 9.57
C GLY A 985 29.83 -25.45 8.97
N ALA A 986 29.95 -26.70 9.40
CA ALA A 986 30.97 -27.64 8.93
C ALA A 986 30.36 -28.95 8.42
N PRO A 987 31.09 -29.75 7.62
CA PRO A 987 30.60 -31.03 7.09
C PRO A 987 30.16 -32.01 8.18
N ARG A 988 29.00 -32.65 7.98
CA ARG A 988 28.39 -33.57 8.97
C ARG A 988 29.23 -34.79 9.29
N GLY A 989 30.14 -35.24 8.41
CA GLY A 989 31.01 -36.38 8.72
C GLY A 989 32.00 -36.15 9.86
N ILE A 990 32.26 -34.88 10.23
CA ILE A 990 33.02 -34.54 11.44
C ILE A 990 32.20 -34.87 12.69
N ALA A 991 30.88 -34.71 12.64
CA ALA A 991 29.98 -35.12 13.72
C ALA A 991 30.03 -36.66 13.89
N ASN A 992 30.04 -37.39 12.77
CA ASN A 992 30.18 -38.84 12.79
C ASN A 992 31.52 -39.29 13.37
N HIS A 993 32.60 -38.62 12.97
CA HIS A 993 33.95 -38.88 13.44
C HIS A 993 34.09 -38.85 14.98
N TYR A 994 33.41 -37.90 15.63
CA TYR A 994 33.38 -37.79 17.09
C TYR A 994 32.18 -38.47 17.74
N GLY A 995 31.35 -39.20 16.98
CA GLY A 995 30.17 -39.91 17.49
C GLY A 995 29.06 -38.99 18.01
N LEU A 996 28.99 -37.74 17.53
CA LEU A 996 28.03 -36.74 18.01
C LEU A 996 26.61 -37.04 17.52
N ARG A 997 25.66 -36.94 18.44
CA ARG A 997 24.21 -37.04 18.24
C ARG A 997 23.58 -35.65 18.18
N VAL A 998 22.27 -35.57 17.95
CA VAL A 998 21.54 -34.29 17.83
C VAL A 998 21.54 -33.54 19.15
N GLY A 999 22.07 -32.32 19.14
CA GLY A 999 22.22 -31.47 20.33
C GLY A 999 23.52 -31.69 21.10
N ASP A 1000 24.31 -32.73 20.76
CA ASP A 1000 25.60 -32.96 21.38
C ASP A 1000 26.58 -31.83 21.06
N LYS A 1001 27.41 -31.52 22.05
CA LYS A 1001 28.51 -30.59 21.93
C LYS A 1001 29.77 -31.25 22.45
N ILE A 1002 30.85 -31.05 21.73
CA ILE A 1002 32.18 -31.44 22.16
C ILE A 1002 33.09 -30.23 22.13
N GLU A 1003 34.04 -30.25 23.05
CA GLU A 1003 35.07 -29.23 23.17
C GLU A 1003 36.38 -29.84 22.70
N LEU A 1004 36.99 -29.22 21.71
CA LEU A 1004 38.27 -29.65 21.14
C LEU A 1004 39.38 -28.76 21.69
N GLU A 1005 40.42 -29.40 22.22
CA GLU A 1005 41.55 -28.71 22.84
C GLU A 1005 42.45 -28.06 21.79
N SER A 1006 42.89 -26.83 22.05
CA SER A 1006 43.81 -26.13 21.14
C SER A 1006 44.81 -25.22 21.87
N PRO A 1007 45.94 -24.86 21.24
CA PRO A 1007 46.92 -23.94 21.81
C PRO A 1007 46.38 -22.55 22.17
N LEU A 1008 45.32 -22.08 21.47
CA LEU A 1008 44.70 -20.77 21.69
C LEU A 1008 43.39 -20.86 22.50
N GLY A 1009 43.18 -21.96 23.21
CA GLY A 1009 41.98 -22.25 23.98
C GLY A 1009 40.98 -23.11 23.22
N PRO A 1010 40.00 -23.70 23.92
CA PRO A 1010 39.15 -24.74 23.37
C PRO A 1010 38.18 -24.24 22.31
N VAL A 1011 37.92 -25.07 21.29
CA VAL A 1011 36.95 -24.80 20.22
C VAL A 1011 35.75 -25.71 20.40
N GLN A 1012 34.56 -25.12 20.49
CA GLN A 1012 33.34 -25.88 20.61
C GLN A 1012 32.84 -26.29 19.23
N VAL A 1013 32.54 -27.59 19.09
CA VAL A 1013 31.91 -28.18 17.92
C VAL A 1013 30.60 -28.80 18.40
N GLY A 1014 29.48 -28.42 17.78
CA GLY A 1014 28.17 -28.83 18.26
C GLY A 1014 27.19 -29.05 17.13
N THR A 1015 26.31 -30.02 17.31
CA THR A 1015 25.22 -30.28 16.38
C THR A 1015 23.99 -29.49 16.85
N ASN A 1016 23.21 -28.98 15.90
CA ASN A 1016 21.93 -28.36 16.21
C ASN A 1016 20.77 -29.33 15.96
N ARG A 1017 19.55 -28.92 16.35
CA ARG A 1017 18.31 -29.70 16.15
C ARG A 1017 18.02 -30.04 14.68
N LEU A 1018 18.63 -29.34 13.73
CA LEU A 1018 18.53 -29.58 12.28
C LEU A 1018 19.64 -30.51 11.73
N ARG A 1019 20.33 -31.24 12.63
CA ARG A 1019 21.46 -32.12 12.32
C ARG A 1019 22.63 -31.43 11.58
N ASN A 1020 22.73 -30.10 11.67
CA ASN A 1020 23.87 -29.35 11.14
C ASN A 1020 24.95 -29.24 12.20
N LEU A 1021 26.20 -29.42 11.77
CA LEU A 1021 27.37 -29.24 12.62
C LEU A 1021 27.83 -27.78 12.56
N ASN A 1022 27.98 -27.15 13.71
CA ASN A 1022 28.52 -25.81 13.85
C ASN A 1022 29.83 -25.83 14.63
N VAL A 1023 30.77 -25.02 14.18
CA VAL A 1023 32.05 -24.77 14.85
C VAL A 1023 32.03 -23.35 15.39
N SER A 1024 32.41 -23.18 16.65
CA SER A 1024 32.54 -21.87 17.29
C SER A 1024 33.59 -21.00 16.59
N SER A 1025 33.60 -19.71 16.89
CA SER A 1025 34.50 -18.74 16.27
C SER A 1025 35.96 -19.18 16.26
N ILE A 1026 36.58 -19.17 15.08
CA ILE A 1026 38.02 -19.45 14.88
C ILE A 1026 38.85 -18.18 14.72
N ARG A 1027 38.26 -17.00 14.95
CA ARG A 1027 38.91 -15.69 14.70
C ARG A 1027 40.28 -15.56 15.34
N ARG A 1028 40.44 -16.02 16.57
CA ARG A 1028 41.71 -15.95 17.30
C ARG A 1028 42.87 -16.66 16.58
N PHE A 1029 42.59 -17.76 15.88
CA PHE A 1029 43.59 -18.47 15.09
C PHE A 1029 43.91 -17.72 13.79
N LEU A 1030 42.89 -17.09 13.18
CA LEU A 1030 43.08 -16.29 11.98
C LEU A 1030 43.89 -15.02 12.26
N GLU A 1031 43.69 -14.41 13.44
CA GLU A 1031 44.48 -13.27 13.92
C GLU A 1031 45.94 -13.66 14.18
N GLU A 1032 46.21 -14.83 14.78
CA GLU A 1032 47.58 -15.35 14.97
C GLU A 1032 48.26 -15.65 13.62
N LEU A 1033 47.53 -16.22 12.66
CA LEU A 1033 48.05 -16.50 11.32
C LEU A 1033 48.16 -15.25 10.43
N GLY A 1034 47.60 -14.11 10.84
CA GLY A 1034 47.56 -12.88 10.03
C GLY A 1034 46.72 -13.02 8.76
N SER A 1035 45.73 -13.91 8.74
CA SER A 1035 44.93 -14.25 7.55
C SER A 1035 43.86 -13.21 7.22
N GLN A 1036 43.53 -13.08 5.94
CA GLN A 1036 42.51 -12.17 5.40
C GLN A 1036 41.36 -12.92 4.73
N ALA A 1037 40.26 -12.20 4.46
CA ALA A 1037 39.15 -12.76 3.70
C ALA A 1037 39.62 -13.11 2.27
N GLY A 1038 39.38 -14.35 1.85
CA GLY A 1038 39.88 -14.93 0.61
C GLY A 1038 41.04 -15.90 0.77
N ASP A 1039 41.78 -15.86 1.90
CA ASP A 1039 42.84 -16.82 2.18
C ASP A 1039 42.27 -18.22 2.42
N ARG A 1040 43.11 -19.25 2.23
CA ARG A 1040 42.76 -20.65 2.53
C ARG A 1040 43.49 -21.12 3.78
N VAL A 1041 42.77 -21.86 4.62
CA VAL A 1041 43.31 -22.44 5.86
C VAL A 1041 42.90 -23.91 5.98
N TRP A 1042 43.72 -24.67 6.69
CA TRP A 1042 43.46 -26.04 7.12
C TRP A 1042 42.95 -26.04 8.56
N LEU A 1043 41.82 -26.70 8.81
CA LEU A 1043 41.32 -26.93 10.15
C LEU A 1043 41.51 -28.41 10.49
N LYS A 1044 42.40 -28.71 11.44
CA LYS A 1044 42.65 -30.06 11.94
C LYS A 1044 41.52 -30.50 12.87
N PHE A 1045 40.94 -31.66 12.61
CA PHE A 1045 40.07 -32.38 13.54
C PHE A 1045 40.80 -33.66 13.95
N GLY A 1046 41.45 -33.64 15.11
CA GLY A 1046 42.25 -34.74 15.60
C GLY A 1046 41.41 -35.85 16.22
N ASP A 1047 41.80 -37.11 16.01
CA ASP A 1047 41.23 -38.30 16.66
C ASP A 1047 41.34 -38.23 18.20
N ASP A 1048 42.31 -37.46 18.70
CA ASP A 1048 42.61 -37.19 20.11
C ASP A 1048 41.85 -35.99 20.69
N HIS A 1049 40.81 -35.52 20.00
CA HIS A 1049 40.03 -34.32 20.34
C HIS A 1049 40.86 -33.01 20.34
N THR A 1050 41.96 -32.96 19.58
CA THR A 1050 42.71 -31.71 19.35
C THR A 1050 42.19 -30.94 18.13
N PHE A 1051 42.25 -29.62 18.20
CA PHE A 1051 41.93 -28.71 17.10
C PHE A 1051 43.09 -27.75 16.83
N ASN A 1052 43.36 -27.47 15.56
CA ASN A 1052 44.33 -26.44 15.18
C ASN A 1052 43.98 -25.84 13.80
N VAL A 1053 44.46 -24.63 13.55
CA VAL A 1053 44.32 -23.97 12.25
C VAL A 1053 45.71 -23.65 11.70
N THR A 1054 45.97 -24.02 10.45
CA THR A 1054 47.23 -23.70 9.76
C THR A 1054 46.95 -23.11 8.38
N ALA A 1055 47.93 -22.41 7.79
CA ALA A 1055 47.80 -21.86 6.45
C ALA A 1055 47.72 -22.98 5.39
N ALA A 1056 46.84 -22.82 4.40
CA ALA A 1056 46.80 -23.69 3.22
C ALA A 1056 47.34 -22.95 2.00
N PRO A 1057 47.85 -23.66 0.97
CA PRO A 1057 48.30 -23.02 -0.27
C PRO A 1057 47.19 -22.12 -0.85
N PRO A 1058 47.48 -20.96 -1.45
CA PRO A 1058 46.46 -20.10 -2.03
C PRO A 1058 45.82 -20.76 -3.27
N LEU A 1059 44.56 -20.43 -3.55
CA LEU A 1059 43.87 -20.91 -4.75
C LEU A 1059 44.46 -20.22 -5.98
N GLN A 1060 44.88 -21.01 -6.97
CA GLN A 1060 45.49 -20.50 -8.20
C GLN A 1060 44.60 -20.85 -9.40
N PRO A 1061 43.62 -19.99 -9.76
CA PRO A 1061 42.58 -20.31 -10.75
C PRO A 1061 43.09 -20.42 -12.20
N HIS A 1062 44.31 -19.97 -12.47
CA HIS A 1062 44.92 -19.98 -13.81
C HIS A 1062 45.60 -21.31 -14.15
N LEU A 1063 45.75 -22.22 -13.19
CA LEU A 1063 46.33 -23.55 -13.41
C LEU A 1063 45.39 -24.42 -14.26
N ALA A 1064 45.97 -25.30 -15.09
CA ALA A 1064 45.24 -26.26 -15.91
C ALA A 1064 45.73 -27.71 -15.65
N GLY A 1065 44.93 -28.69 -16.05
CA GLY A 1065 45.28 -30.10 -15.93
C GLY A 1065 45.51 -30.56 -14.48
N LEU A 1066 46.52 -31.41 -14.27
CA LEU A 1066 46.81 -32.05 -12.98
C LEU A 1066 47.21 -31.04 -11.89
N ALA A 1067 47.94 -29.97 -12.24
CA ALA A 1067 48.33 -28.91 -11.31
C ALA A 1067 47.09 -28.21 -10.69
N ARG A 1068 46.05 -28.01 -11.49
CA ARG A 1068 44.76 -27.46 -11.03
C ARG A 1068 44.09 -28.40 -10.02
N VAL A 1069 44.07 -29.70 -10.32
CA VAL A 1069 43.48 -30.72 -9.44
C VAL A 1069 44.19 -30.75 -8.09
N TYR A 1070 45.52 -30.77 -8.08
CA TYR A 1070 46.32 -30.74 -6.87
C TYR A 1070 46.08 -29.47 -6.03
N ASN A 1071 46.06 -28.29 -6.66
CA ASN A 1071 45.81 -27.03 -5.95
C ASN A 1071 44.38 -26.94 -5.39
N LEU A 1072 43.36 -27.50 -6.07
CA LEU A 1072 41.97 -27.51 -5.62
C LEU A 1072 41.76 -28.36 -4.36
N ILE A 1073 42.48 -29.48 -4.22
CA ILE A 1073 42.46 -30.31 -3.01
C ILE A 1073 43.46 -29.84 -1.94
N GLY A 1074 44.15 -28.71 -2.17
CA GLY A 1074 45.03 -28.05 -1.21
C GLY A 1074 46.44 -28.64 -1.11
N LEU A 1075 46.89 -29.42 -2.08
CA LEU A 1075 48.30 -29.82 -2.17
C LEU A 1075 49.15 -28.63 -2.64
N ASP A 1076 50.34 -28.51 -2.04
CA ASP A 1076 51.30 -27.47 -2.40
C ASP A 1076 52.06 -27.87 -3.67
N ILE A 1077 51.67 -27.24 -4.77
CA ILE A 1077 52.23 -27.52 -6.09
C ILE A 1077 53.62 -26.92 -6.29
N ASP A 1078 54.06 -26.00 -5.43
CA ASP A 1078 55.32 -25.28 -5.58
C ASP A 1078 56.51 -26.04 -4.95
N THR A 1079 56.24 -27.21 -4.35
CA THR A 1079 57.27 -28.10 -3.82
C THR A 1079 58.03 -28.82 -4.95
N ASP A 1080 59.34 -29.01 -4.77
CA ASP A 1080 60.21 -29.66 -5.77
C ASP A 1080 59.67 -31.04 -6.21
N GLU A 1081 59.13 -31.82 -5.28
CA GLU A 1081 58.54 -33.14 -5.53
C GLU A 1081 57.26 -33.07 -6.39
N MET A 1082 56.40 -32.08 -6.15
CA MET A 1082 55.16 -31.89 -6.92
C MET A 1082 55.43 -31.27 -8.29
N GLN A 1083 56.40 -30.36 -8.39
CA GLN A 1083 56.86 -29.81 -9.66
C GLN A 1083 57.48 -30.92 -10.54
N GLU A 1084 58.27 -31.84 -9.97
CA GLU A 1084 58.80 -32.99 -10.69
C GLU A 1084 57.67 -33.88 -11.23
N LEU A 1085 56.64 -34.16 -10.42
CA LEU A 1085 55.47 -34.94 -10.84
C LEU A 1085 54.62 -34.26 -11.92
N ILE A 1086 54.40 -32.95 -11.81
CA ILE A 1086 53.66 -32.15 -12.80
C ILE A 1086 54.43 -32.12 -14.13
N ASN A 1087 55.75 -31.93 -14.09
CA ASN A 1087 56.61 -31.92 -15.28
C ASN A 1087 56.76 -33.32 -15.91
N TYR A 1088 56.78 -34.38 -15.09
CA TYR A 1088 56.79 -35.76 -15.56
C TYR A 1088 55.50 -36.13 -16.30
N ALA A 1089 54.33 -35.68 -15.80
CA ALA A 1089 53.05 -35.85 -16.48
C ALA A 1089 52.97 -35.14 -17.84
N ALA A 1090 53.76 -34.08 -18.04
CA ALA A 1090 53.80 -33.31 -19.28
C ALA A 1090 54.74 -33.89 -20.36
N THR A 1091 55.60 -34.86 -20.02
CA THR A 1091 56.74 -35.27 -20.88
C THR A 1091 56.76 -36.75 -21.31
N SER A 1092 55.94 -37.63 -20.72
CA SER A 1092 55.93 -39.07 -21.04
C SER A 1092 54.57 -39.51 -21.60
N GLU A 1093 54.53 -40.13 -22.79
CA GLU A 1093 53.30 -40.71 -23.39
C GLU A 1093 52.90 -42.05 -22.76
N GLU A 1094 53.82 -42.75 -22.10
CA GLU A 1094 53.51 -43.92 -21.26
C GLU A 1094 53.59 -43.53 -19.79
N VAL A 1095 52.44 -43.31 -19.16
CA VAL A 1095 52.38 -43.02 -17.72
C VAL A 1095 51.69 -44.16 -16.98
N CYS A 1096 52.37 -44.70 -15.97
CA CYS A 1096 51.72 -45.43 -14.89
C CYS A 1096 50.79 -44.48 -14.13
N ASN A 1097 49.50 -44.45 -14.50
CA ASN A 1097 48.42 -43.67 -13.88
C ASN A 1097 48.40 -43.75 -12.34
N LEU A 1098 48.99 -44.79 -11.75
CA LEU A 1098 49.15 -44.98 -10.31
C LEU A 1098 50.05 -43.91 -9.65
N ARG A 1099 51.15 -43.48 -10.29
CA ARG A 1099 52.09 -42.52 -9.66
C ARG A 1099 51.52 -41.10 -9.60
N LEU A 1100 50.72 -40.70 -10.59
CA LEU A 1100 50.07 -39.38 -10.64
C LEU A 1100 48.81 -39.30 -9.77
N THR A 1101 48.12 -40.42 -9.55
CA THR A 1101 46.93 -40.44 -8.68
C THR A 1101 47.26 -40.72 -7.22
N ALA A 1102 48.45 -41.20 -6.90
CA ALA A 1102 48.88 -41.52 -5.53
C ALA A 1102 48.75 -40.34 -4.54
N PRO A 1103 49.20 -39.10 -4.85
CA PRO A 1103 49.02 -37.97 -3.93
C PRO A 1103 47.55 -37.60 -3.70
N ILE A 1104 46.72 -37.72 -4.75
CA ILE A 1104 45.27 -37.49 -4.67
C ILE A 1104 44.60 -38.57 -3.81
N ASN A 1105 44.96 -39.83 -4.02
CA ASN A 1105 44.44 -40.95 -3.25
C ASN A 1105 44.80 -40.79 -1.76
N GLN A 1106 46.05 -40.46 -1.45
CA GLN A 1106 46.50 -40.18 -0.09
C GLN A 1106 45.71 -39.03 0.54
N ALA A 1107 45.52 -37.91 -0.17
CA ALA A 1107 44.74 -36.77 0.30
C ALA A 1107 43.25 -37.10 0.50
N LEU A 1108 42.72 -38.12 -0.18
CA LEU A 1108 41.35 -38.61 0.00
C LEU A 1108 41.24 -39.71 1.08
N GLY A 1109 42.35 -40.08 1.74
CA GLY A 1109 42.40 -41.16 2.73
C GLY A 1109 42.31 -42.56 2.12
N LEU A 1110 42.65 -42.70 0.83
CA LEU A 1110 42.70 -43.97 0.11
C LEU A 1110 44.14 -44.51 0.04
N ASP A 1111 44.27 -45.83 -0.16
CA ASP A 1111 45.57 -46.44 -0.46
C ASP A 1111 46.18 -45.77 -1.71
N PRO A 1112 47.48 -45.41 -1.73
CA PRO A 1112 48.11 -44.74 -2.87
C PRO A 1112 47.95 -45.49 -4.20
N GLN A 1113 47.87 -46.82 -4.16
CA GLN A 1113 47.69 -47.70 -5.32
C GLN A 1113 46.21 -47.87 -5.73
N THR A 1114 45.29 -47.12 -5.11
CA THR A 1114 43.86 -47.23 -5.41
C THR A 1114 43.58 -46.90 -6.88
N PRO A 1115 42.87 -47.77 -7.62
CA PRO A 1115 42.59 -47.52 -9.03
C PRO A 1115 41.76 -46.25 -9.26
N ARG A 1116 42.13 -45.47 -10.28
CA ARG A 1116 41.49 -44.20 -10.70
C ARG A 1116 39.96 -44.22 -10.67
N ARG A 1117 39.33 -45.31 -11.11
CA ARG A 1117 37.86 -45.48 -11.10
C ARG A 1117 37.23 -45.31 -9.71
N ARG A 1118 37.91 -45.77 -8.65
CA ARG A 1118 37.42 -45.72 -7.27
C ARG A 1118 37.61 -44.32 -6.70
N THR A 1119 38.70 -43.64 -7.06
CA THR A 1119 38.96 -42.23 -6.77
C THR A 1119 37.88 -41.33 -7.38
N VAL A 1120 37.56 -41.53 -8.67
CA VAL A 1120 36.48 -40.81 -9.37
C VAL A 1120 35.12 -41.08 -8.75
N ALA A 1121 34.82 -42.34 -8.42
CA ALA A 1121 33.56 -42.70 -7.76
C ALA A 1121 33.40 -42.02 -6.39
N LEU A 1122 34.46 -41.97 -5.57
CA LEU A 1122 34.44 -41.29 -4.29
C LEU A 1122 34.23 -39.77 -4.44
N LEU A 1123 34.90 -39.14 -5.41
CA LEU A 1123 34.73 -37.71 -5.68
C LEU A 1123 33.31 -37.37 -6.17
N ARG A 1124 32.71 -38.22 -7.00
CA ARG A 1124 31.29 -38.09 -7.39
C ARG A 1124 30.36 -38.23 -6.20
N HIS A 1125 30.61 -39.21 -5.33
CA HIS A 1125 29.85 -39.37 -4.10
C HIS A 1125 29.96 -38.13 -3.17
N ARG A 1126 31.11 -37.46 -3.17
CA ARG A 1126 31.34 -36.18 -2.48
C ARG A 1126 30.72 -34.96 -3.20
N ASN A 1127 29.99 -35.14 -4.30
CA ASN A 1127 29.48 -34.08 -5.18
C ASN A 1127 30.57 -33.15 -5.76
N GLN A 1128 31.77 -33.68 -6.02
CA GLN A 1128 32.89 -32.96 -6.61
C GLN A 1128 33.08 -33.34 -8.10
N GLU A 1129 32.04 -33.12 -8.91
CA GLU A 1129 32.01 -33.51 -10.34
C GLU A 1129 33.16 -32.90 -11.15
N GLU A 1130 33.56 -31.66 -10.88
CA GLU A 1130 34.67 -31.02 -11.58
C GLU A 1130 36.00 -31.75 -11.35
N LEU A 1131 36.30 -32.13 -10.10
CA LEU A 1131 37.49 -32.90 -9.75
C LEU A 1131 37.41 -34.33 -10.29
N ALA A 1132 36.23 -34.95 -10.21
CA ALA A 1132 35.99 -36.29 -10.72
C ALA A 1132 36.22 -36.37 -12.24
N ASN A 1133 35.69 -35.40 -12.99
CA ASN A 1133 35.86 -35.32 -14.44
C ASN A 1133 37.30 -35.00 -14.82
N ALA A 1134 37.95 -34.06 -14.12
CA ALA A 1134 39.36 -33.75 -14.34
C ALA A 1134 40.25 -34.99 -14.13
N ILE A 1135 40.00 -35.78 -13.08
CA ILE A 1135 40.76 -37.01 -12.81
C ILE A 1135 40.38 -38.14 -13.77
N GLN A 1136 39.15 -38.18 -14.28
CA GLN A 1136 38.75 -39.16 -15.29
C GLN A 1136 39.45 -38.94 -16.63
N THR A 1137 39.77 -37.68 -16.96
CA THR A 1137 40.45 -37.29 -18.21
C THR A 1137 41.98 -37.41 -18.18
N LEU A 1138 42.59 -37.50 -16.99
CA LEU A 1138 43.97 -37.94 -16.79
C LEU A 1138 44.07 -39.43 -17.06
#